data_AF-A0A2U3E3N0-F1
#
_entry.id   AF-A0A2U3E3N0-F1
#
_cell.length_a   1.000
_cell.length_b   1.000
_cell.length_c   1.000
_cell.angle_alpha   90.00
_cell.angle_beta   90.00
_cell.angle_gamma   90.00
#
_symmetry.space_group_name_H-M   'P 1'
#
loop_
_entity.id
_entity.type
_entity.pdbx_description
1 polymer ?
#
loop_
_entity_poly.entity_id
_entity_poly.type
_entity_poly.pdbx_seq_one_letter_code
_entity_poly.pdbx_strand_id
1 'polypeptide(L)'
;MADTKVYRASTTAPVNIAVVKYWGKRDPKLNLPTNSSLSVTLSQADLRTLTTASCATSFGGDSLMLNGEQSDISGARTQACFRELRARRAALEAADASLPKLSTMGLKLVSENNFPTAAGLASSAAGFAALVQAIANLYELPDTPSQLSIVARQGSGSACRSLFGGYVAWRMGDKADGSDSMADLVAPASHWPNMRALILVVSAAKKGVSSTSGMQQTVATSGLFQQRIANIVPANMTTMEQAIKSRDFAKFAEVTMRESNSFHACCADTYPPIFYMNDISKAAIRAVESINAKAGKTIAAYTFDAGPNCVVYYLDEEAPTVLGAFSGVLGGVTGWKEGSAGVKSSVRLEEGIASVLKDGVSRVIMTSVGEGPLRTEEYLVDENGQPAKRERRLQHSASCLPAPAPHTLQPQQVIVPFTAGICTRFEDTFVSKRATLHQIFCLIAGCSQTSPLNATALALRRCTMPSSPATPQLKLMDRQRRFELTDLFPKDPYGEPPKRHGIAELVNSGKAVELVEIEKSGHQGRRWLHFPNHRVLRMRENERDTGTPANRRLLGWRKWLFEAFVPVGFPSSVSSDYAAYQTYDSLQAFFSTITSLLANRALLQGLGVGDANSSATYAMLLTVLKDATSRIATIIFAHRFGLVIEPEAKKYRFLADLFNDSAFFLELFSPYFGSFGKAAALCVGEALRAVCGVAAGASKAALSAHFAQQDNLSELNAKEASQETAIGLIGLLVGTIIVHLVENQTVVLVMMVVLVYMHLRMNLKGVRAVQLKTLNKQRASILFEWYQTMGYVLTPMKVAEMESILFWNGKITNALEEPVCRIDYARSFEDAMGTLETRGEVIVVDGFMHTRFVRPYCSPKKLADIKIIMWEGAEPQHVILAWFSAMQTAYVMEKSVPYGDARKEDFYRSKDDKGPERLIDQLHGGARDELLWEKMERYSWDLKAGSLEGGDSARISTTCSRVSVDH
;
A
#
# COMPACT_ATOMS: atom_id res chain seq x y z
N MET A 1 -45.09 12.99 14.60
CA MET A 1 -44.02 13.36 13.65
C MET A 1 -42.70 13.07 14.36
N ALA A 2 -41.81 12.26 13.77
CA ALA A 2 -40.50 12.02 14.38
C ALA A 2 -39.76 13.36 14.47
N ASP A 3 -39.18 13.67 15.63
CA ASP A 3 -38.47 14.92 15.87
C ASP A 3 -37.25 15.00 14.94
N THR A 4 -37.34 15.80 13.88
CA THR A 4 -36.31 15.98 12.85
C THR A 4 -35.23 16.98 13.26
N LYS A 5 -35.24 17.45 14.52
CA LYS A 5 -34.28 18.44 15.00
C LYS A 5 -32.86 17.88 15.02
N VAL A 6 -31.96 18.55 14.31
CA VAL A 6 -30.53 18.26 14.32
C VAL A 6 -29.85 19.14 15.35
N TYR A 7 -29.18 18.52 16.33
CA TYR A 7 -28.32 19.21 17.27
C TYR A 7 -26.90 19.22 16.72
N ARG A 8 -26.19 20.35 16.78
CA ARG A 8 -24.82 20.47 16.28
C ARG A 8 -23.96 21.36 17.17
N ALA A 9 -22.67 21.06 17.26
CA ALA A 9 -21.65 21.91 17.84
C ALA A 9 -20.38 21.83 16.99
N SER A 10 -19.70 22.96 16.83
CA SER A 10 -18.47 23.03 16.05
C SER A 10 -17.31 23.55 16.89
N THR A 11 -16.12 23.02 16.63
CA THR A 11 -14.93 23.29 17.44
C THR A 11 -13.68 23.23 16.57
N THR A 12 -12.77 24.18 16.79
CA THR A 12 -11.39 24.08 16.31
C THR A 12 -10.51 23.54 17.42
N ALA A 13 -9.53 22.70 17.07
CA ALA A 13 -8.48 22.28 18.00
C ALA A 13 -7.08 22.48 17.41
N PRO A 14 -6.10 22.82 18.27
CA PRO A 14 -4.73 23.08 17.86
C PRO A 14 -3.90 21.79 17.69
N VAL A 15 -2.84 21.91 16.89
CA VAL A 15 -1.71 20.97 16.89
C VAL A 15 -0.81 21.26 18.11
N ASN A 16 -0.20 20.22 18.68
CA ASN A 16 0.87 20.38 19.67
C ASN A 16 2.14 19.65 19.20
N ILE A 17 3.31 20.16 19.58
CA ILE A 17 4.62 19.56 19.28
C ILE A 17 5.32 19.22 20.58
N ALA A 18 5.75 17.97 20.73
CA ALA A 18 6.39 17.49 21.94
C ALA A 18 7.84 18.01 22.05
N VAL A 19 8.19 18.59 23.20
CA VAL A 19 9.56 18.98 23.56
C VAL A 19 10.20 17.99 24.52
N VAL A 20 9.37 17.23 25.26
CA VAL A 20 9.75 15.97 25.92
C VAL A 20 8.90 14.86 25.30
N LYS A 21 9.54 13.85 24.71
CA LYS A 21 8.87 12.99 23.71
C LYS A 21 8.06 11.86 24.35
N TYR A 22 6.83 11.70 23.88
CA TYR A 22 6.04 10.49 24.07
C TYR A 22 6.44 9.44 23.03
N TRP A 23 6.95 8.30 23.49
CA TRP A 23 7.24 7.14 22.67
C TRP A 23 7.16 5.88 23.52
N GLY A 24 6.25 4.97 23.20
CA GLY A 24 6.06 3.69 23.90
C GLY A 24 4.79 3.68 24.76
N LYS A 25 4.08 2.54 24.75
CA LYS A 25 2.88 2.31 25.57
C LYS A 25 3.09 1.16 26.52
N ARG A 26 2.82 1.39 27.81
CA ARG A 26 2.70 0.33 28.82
C ARG A 26 1.36 -0.40 28.70
N ASP A 27 0.31 0.31 28.25
CA ASP A 27 -1.00 -0.27 27.94
C ASP A 27 -1.50 0.26 26.57
N PRO A 28 -1.50 -0.57 25.52
CA PRO A 28 -1.99 -0.18 24.20
C PRO A 28 -3.50 0.03 24.10
N LYS A 29 -4.29 -0.66 24.94
CA LYS A 29 -5.75 -0.62 24.92
C LYS A 29 -6.26 0.69 25.51
N LEU A 30 -5.67 1.12 26.62
CA LEU A 30 -6.00 2.38 27.29
C LEU A 30 -5.14 3.56 26.81
N ASN A 31 -4.19 3.33 25.89
CA ASN A 31 -3.17 4.29 25.45
C ASN A 31 -2.35 4.88 26.61
N LEU A 32 -1.96 4.07 27.59
CA LEU A 32 -1.12 4.52 28.70
C LEU A 32 0.36 4.54 28.30
N PRO A 33 1.08 5.64 28.54
CA PRO A 33 2.44 5.80 28.04
C PRO A 33 3.45 5.13 28.98
N THR A 34 4.64 4.80 28.48
CA THR A 34 5.76 4.34 29.31
C THR A 34 6.40 5.46 30.13
N ASN A 35 6.22 6.72 29.72
CA ASN A 35 6.76 7.90 30.37
C ASN A 35 5.84 9.11 30.17
N SER A 36 5.96 10.11 31.05
CA SER A 36 5.30 11.41 30.85
C SER A 36 5.90 12.13 29.65
N SER A 37 5.17 13.11 29.11
CA SER A 37 5.63 13.94 27.97
C SER A 37 5.18 15.38 28.13
N LEU A 38 5.82 16.31 27.43
CA LEU A 38 5.50 17.73 27.48
C LEU A 38 5.54 18.32 26.08
N SER A 39 4.54 19.13 25.73
CA SER A 39 4.42 19.79 24.43
C SER A 39 4.12 21.27 24.52
N VAL A 40 4.43 21.99 23.45
CA VAL A 40 3.94 23.35 23.19
C VAL A 40 2.77 23.26 22.20
N THR A 41 1.64 23.83 22.58
CA THR A 41 0.46 23.98 21.71
C THR A 41 0.70 25.12 20.72
N LEU A 42 0.43 24.87 19.44
CA LEU A 42 0.63 25.83 18.34
C LEU A 42 -0.65 26.63 18.07
N SER A 43 -0.50 27.86 17.58
CA SER A 43 -1.62 28.75 17.26
C SER A 43 -2.56 28.17 16.20
N GLN A 44 -3.87 28.22 16.48
CA GLN A 44 -4.90 27.78 15.52
C GLN A 44 -5.07 28.73 14.35
N ALA A 45 -4.52 29.95 14.43
CA ALA A 45 -4.47 30.86 13.30
C ALA A 45 -3.67 30.25 12.13
N ASP A 46 -2.67 29.42 12.44
CA ASP A 46 -1.81 28.79 11.44
C ASP A 46 -2.18 27.33 11.21
N LEU A 47 -2.38 26.55 12.27
CA LEU A 47 -2.60 25.10 12.21
C LEU A 47 -3.77 24.66 13.10
N ARG A 48 -4.87 24.24 12.48
CA ARG A 48 -6.07 23.78 13.18
C ARG A 48 -6.80 22.65 12.49
N THR A 49 -7.47 21.84 13.31
CA THR A 49 -8.53 20.94 12.88
C THR A 49 -9.87 21.55 13.26
N LEU A 50 -10.77 21.70 12.30
CA LEU A 50 -12.17 22.09 12.52
C LEU A 50 -13.03 20.82 12.50
N THR A 51 -13.83 20.59 13.54
CA THR A 51 -14.77 19.48 13.59
C THR A 51 -16.15 19.95 14.01
N THR A 52 -17.17 19.60 13.24
CA THR A 52 -18.58 19.72 13.61
C THR A 52 -19.11 18.35 13.99
N ALA A 53 -19.58 18.23 15.23
CA ALA A 53 -20.34 17.08 15.71
C ALA A 53 -21.83 17.40 15.63
N SER A 54 -22.63 16.46 15.17
CA SER A 54 -24.09 16.58 15.14
C SER A 54 -24.77 15.28 15.53
N CYS A 55 -25.99 15.36 16.07
CA CYS A 55 -26.82 14.19 16.34
C CYS A 55 -28.30 14.47 16.09
N ALA A 56 -29.00 13.43 15.65
CA ALA A 56 -30.44 13.45 15.39
C ALA A 56 -31.01 12.03 15.47
N THR A 57 -32.32 11.92 15.74
CA THR A 57 -33.02 10.62 15.71
C THR A 57 -33.15 10.04 14.29
N SER A 58 -33.09 10.91 13.27
CA SER A 58 -33.17 10.54 11.85
C SER A 58 -31.88 9.93 11.29
N PHE A 59 -30.77 9.97 12.04
CA PHE A 59 -29.51 9.40 11.58
C PHE A 59 -29.49 7.89 11.82
N GLY A 60 -29.21 7.11 10.77
CA GLY A 60 -29.20 5.64 10.82
C GLY A 60 -28.01 4.99 11.55
N GLY A 61 -27.14 5.80 12.17
CA GLY A 61 -25.95 5.32 12.87
C GLY A 61 -24.87 6.40 12.98
N ASP A 62 -23.74 6.03 13.58
CA ASP A 62 -22.59 6.93 13.71
C ASP A 62 -21.82 7.03 12.39
N SER A 63 -21.28 8.20 12.07
CA SER A 63 -20.45 8.42 10.88
C SER A 63 -19.44 9.54 11.07
N LEU A 64 -18.29 9.43 10.40
CA LEU A 64 -17.24 10.45 10.37
C LEU A 64 -16.78 10.69 8.94
N MET A 65 -16.80 11.95 8.50
CA MET A 65 -16.19 12.40 7.25
C MET A 65 -14.97 13.26 7.55
N LEU A 66 -13.82 12.93 6.98
CA LEU A 66 -12.55 13.64 7.19
C LEU A 66 -12.04 14.20 5.85
N ASN A 67 -11.91 15.52 5.74
CA ASN A 67 -11.52 16.23 4.52
C ASN A 67 -12.33 15.83 3.27
N GLY A 68 -13.63 15.55 3.44
CA GLY A 68 -14.54 15.18 2.36
C GLY A 68 -14.60 13.68 2.03
N GLU A 69 -13.82 12.84 2.70
CA GLU A 69 -13.84 11.38 2.51
C GLU A 69 -14.45 10.69 3.74
N GLN A 70 -15.23 9.63 3.52
CA GLN A 70 -15.80 8.83 4.60
C GLN A 70 -14.67 8.09 5.34
N SER A 71 -14.65 8.20 6.67
CA SER A 71 -13.66 7.54 7.52
C SER A 71 -14.28 6.38 8.29
N ASP A 72 -13.53 5.29 8.42
CA ASP A 72 -13.93 4.14 9.22
C ASP A 72 -13.91 4.49 10.72
N ILE A 73 -15.06 4.34 11.36
CA ILE A 73 -15.25 4.57 12.80
C ILE A 73 -15.37 3.27 13.61
N SER A 74 -15.33 2.10 12.96
CA SER A 74 -15.44 0.80 13.63
C SER A 74 -14.23 0.48 14.53
N GLY A 75 -13.12 1.19 14.31
CA GLY A 75 -11.90 1.04 15.11
C GLY A 75 -12.09 1.32 16.61
N ALA A 76 -11.45 0.48 17.44
CA ALA A 76 -11.58 0.52 18.90
C ALA A 76 -11.28 1.88 19.55
N ARG A 77 -10.41 2.69 18.93
CA ARG A 77 -10.03 4.04 19.42
C ARG A 77 -11.19 5.03 19.35
N THR A 78 -11.84 5.12 18.19
CA THR A 78 -12.98 6.01 17.95
C THR A 78 -14.19 5.56 18.77
N GLN A 79 -14.46 4.25 18.76
CA GLN A 79 -15.54 3.66 19.57
C GLN A 79 -15.34 3.88 21.07
N ALA A 80 -14.10 3.84 21.58
CA ALA A 80 -13.81 4.19 22.96
C ALA A 80 -14.18 5.64 23.28
N CYS A 81 -13.80 6.61 22.43
CA CYS A 81 -14.19 8.01 22.63
C CYS A 81 -15.72 8.20 22.63
N PHE A 82 -16.43 7.59 21.67
CA PHE A 82 -17.90 7.71 21.61
C PHE A 82 -18.58 7.10 22.83
N ARG A 83 -18.15 5.91 23.26
CA ARG A 83 -18.69 5.24 24.44
C ARG A 83 -18.52 6.09 25.71
N GLU A 84 -17.32 6.60 25.96
CA GLU A 84 -17.04 7.41 27.15
C GLU A 84 -17.84 8.72 27.16
N LEU A 85 -17.95 9.41 26.01
CA LEU A 85 -18.70 10.67 25.91
C LEU A 85 -20.21 10.46 26.02
N ARG A 86 -20.74 9.39 25.40
CA ARG A 86 -22.15 9.00 25.55
C ARG A 86 -22.47 8.62 26.99
N ALA A 87 -21.60 7.88 27.67
CA ALA A 87 -21.81 7.51 29.07
C ALA A 87 -21.91 8.76 29.97
N ARG A 88 -21.06 9.75 29.77
CA ARG A 88 -21.12 11.04 30.49
C ARG A 88 -22.40 11.81 30.18
N ARG A 89 -22.81 11.86 28.92
CA ARG A 89 -24.08 12.50 28.53
C ARG A 89 -25.30 11.78 29.11
N ALA A 90 -25.31 10.45 29.06
CA ALA A 90 -26.39 9.64 29.62
C ALA A 90 -26.55 9.84 31.13
N ALA A 91 -25.45 10.05 31.86
CA ALA A 91 -25.50 10.38 33.28
C ALA A 91 -26.20 11.73 33.55
N LEU A 92 -25.93 12.75 32.74
CA LEU A 92 -26.65 14.04 32.83
C LEU A 92 -28.14 13.89 32.52
N GLU A 93 -28.47 13.16 31.45
CA GLU A 93 -29.85 12.89 31.04
C GLU A 93 -30.63 12.03 32.05
N ALA A 94 -29.94 11.22 32.85
CA ALA A 94 -30.54 10.44 33.93
C ALA A 94 -30.76 11.30 35.19
N ALA A 95 -29.89 12.27 35.44
CA ALA A 95 -30.02 13.21 36.55
C ALA A 95 -31.08 14.30 36.31
N ASP A 96 -31.28 14.71 35.05
CA ASP A 96 -32.29 15.69 34.65
C ASP A 96 -33.11 15.17 33.45
N ALA A 97 -34.35 14.78 33.75
CA ALA A 97 -35.28 14.25 32.75
C ALA A 97 -35.76 15.29 31.72
N SER A 98 -35.55 16.59 31.96
CA SER A 98 -35.91 17.66 31.02
C SER A 98 -34.94 17.77 29.83
N LEU A 99 -33.74 17.20 29.95
CA LEU A 99 -32.72 17.24 28.91
C LEU A 99 -33.08 16.33 27.71
N PRO A 100 -32.77 16.76 26.47
CA PRO A 100 -32.94 15.90 25.30
C PRO A 100 -32.02 14.67 25.38
N LYS A 101 -32.52 13.52 24.91
CA LYS A 101 -31.82 12.22 24.93
C LYS A 101 -30.79 12.10 23.78
N LEU A 102 -29.79 12.98 23.79
CA LEU A 102 -28.73 13.05 22.78
C LEU A 102 -27.79 11.85 22.83
N SER A 103 -27.62 11.21 24.00
CA SER A 103 -26.71 10.05 24.17
C SER A 103 -27.09 8.85 23.29
N THR A 104 -28.38 8.67 22.99
CA THR A 104 -28.92 7.55 22.20
C THR A 104 -29.08 7.86 20.72
N MET A 105 -28.87 9.11 20.30
CA MET A 105 -28.98 9.52 18.90
C MET A 105 -27.72 9.15 18.10
N GLY A 106 -27.88 8.89 16.79
CA GLY A 106 -26.75 8.68 15.89
C GLY A 106 -25.90 9.94 15.78
N LEU A 107 -24.57 9.79 15.80
CA LEU A 107 -23.60 10.88 15.69
C LEU A 107 -23.09 11.03 14.25
N LYS A 108 -23.12 12.24 13.71
CA LYS A 108 -22.49 12.57 12.43
C LYS A 108 -21.43 13.63 12.64
N LEU A 109 -20.19 13.28 12.33
CA LEU A 109 -19.02 14.12 12.48
C LEU A 109 -18.48 14.49 11.10
N VAL A 110 -18.20 15.78 10.90
CA VAL A 110 -17.47 16.26 9.73
C VAL A 110 -16.26 17.04 10.22
N SER A 111 -15.07 16.67 9.74
CA SER A 111 -13.80 17.20 10.21
C SER A 111 -12.92 17.62 9.02
N GLU A 112 -12.25 18.76 9.14
CA GLU A 112 -11.35 19.31 8.14
C GLU A 112 -10.07 19.87 8.80
N ASN A 113 -8.92 19.66 8.15
CA ASN A 113 -7.64 20.24 8.58
C ASN A 113 -7.20 21.30 7.57
N ASN A 114 -6.66 22.43 8.03
CA ASN A 114 -6.02 23.42 7.14
C ASN A 114 -4.55 23.08 6.80
N PHE A 115 -4.09 21.89 7.18
CA PHE A 115 -2.77 21.34 6.88
C PHE A 115 -2.88 19.89 6.37
N PRO A 116 -1.92 19.40 5.56
CA PRO A 116 -2.03 18.08 4.96
C PRO A 116 -2.09 16.96 5.99
N THR A 117 -3.08 16.07 5.84
CA THR A 117 -3.20 14.85 6.65
C THR A 117 -1.98 13.95 6.40
N ALA A 118 -1.35 13.47 7.48
CA ALA A 118 -0.16 12.60 7.46
C ALA A 118 1.21 13.25 7.16
N ALA A 119 1.32 14.57 6.99
CA ALA A 119 2.61 15.28 6.79
C ALA A 119 3.48 15.39 8.07
N GLY A 120 3.41 14.44 9.01
CA GLY A 120 4.25 14.45 10.21
C GLY A 120 3.91 15.51 11.28
N LEU A 121 2.95 16.39 11.05
CA LEU A 121 2.54 17.49 11.96
C LEU A 121 1.47 17.08 12.99
N ALA A 122 1.59 15.87 13.56
CA ALA A 122 0.67 15.36 14.59
C ALA A 122 -0.85 15.45 14.24
N SER A 123 -1.23 15.24 12.98
CA SER A 123 -2.63 15.41 12.50
C SER A 123 -3.66 14.57 13.27
N SER A 124 -3.30 13.39 13.77
CA SER A 124 -4.20 12.56 14.60
C SER A 124 -4.44 13.16 15.99
N ALA A 125 -3.49 13.91 16.55
CA ALA A 125 -3.63 14.53 17.86
C ALA A 125 -4.68 15.65 17.84
N ALA A 126 -4.54 16.58 16.89
CA ALA A 126 -5.50 17.66 16.69
C ALA A 126 -6.90 17.12 16.29
N GLY A 127 -6.95 16.09 15.44
CA GLY A 127 -8.20 15.44 15.03
C GLY A 127 -9.01 14.85 16.18
N PHE A 128 -8.39 14.02 17.03
CA PHE A 128 -9.09 13.43 18.18
C PHE A 128 -9.41 14.47 19.27
N ALA A 129 -8.57 15.50 19.45
CA ALA A 129 -8.87 16.61 20.35
C ALA A 129 -10.10 17.40 19.87
N ALA A 130 -10.17 17.74 18.58
CA ALA A 130 -11.32 18.42 17.98
C ALA A 130 -12.59 17.57 18.06
N LEU A 131 -12.50 16.26 17.78
CA LEU A 131 -13.61 15.32 17.89
C LEU A 131 -14.16 15.26 19.32
N VAL A 132 -13.29 15.04 20.31
CA VAL A 132 -13.70 14.93 21.71
C VAL A 132 -14.32 16.24 22.20
N GLN A 133 -13.70 17.38 21.90
CA GLN A 133 -14.23 18.67 22.32
C GLN A 133 -15.53 19.03 21.59
N ALA A 134 -15.66 18.75 20.30
CA ALA A 134 -16.90 19.01 19.54
C ALA A 134 -18.07 18.20 20.08
N ILE A 135 -17.86 16.92 20.39
CA ILE A 135 -18.89 16.05 20.99
C ILE A 135 -19.19 16.50 22.42
N ALA A 136 -18.18 16.84 23.22
CA ALA A 136 -18.39 17.36 24.58
C ALA A 136 -19.22 18.65 24.56
N ASN A 137 -18.96 19.55 23.61
CA ASN A 137 -19.74 20.77 23.41
C ASN A 137 -21.17 20.47 22.93
N LEU A 138 -21.35 19.49 22.02
CA LEU A 138 -22.67 19.03 21.57
C LEU A 138 -23.50 18.44 22.72
N TYR A 139 -22.84 17.69 23.60
CA TYR A 139 -23.46 17.03 24.75
C TYR A 139 -23.53 17.91 26.00
N GLU A 140 -23.04 19.15 25.93
CA GLU A 140 -23.01 20.11 27.03
C GLU A 140 -22.38 19.51 28.30
N LEU A 141 -21.30 18.75 28.12
CA LEU A 141 -20.61 18.09 29.21
C LEU A 141 -19.92 19.13 30.13
N PRO A 142 -20.08 19.04 31.46
CA PRO A 142 -19.44 19.96 32.41
C PRO A 142 -17.95 19.64 32.66
N ASP A 143 -17.43 18.60 32.00
CA ASP A 143 -16.08 18.12 32.16
C ASP A 143 -15.02 19.18 31.85
N THR A 144 -14.04 19.29 32.73
CA THR A 144 -12.86 20.13 32.51
C THR A 144 -11.98 19.57 31.38
N PRO A 145 -11.11 20.41 30.77
CA PRO A 145 -10.18 19.91 29.75
C PRO A 145 -9.31 18.74 30.23
N SER A 146 -8.95 18.70 31.52
CA SER A 146 -8.19 17.58 32.09
C SER A 146 -9.01 16.28 32.10
N GLN A 147 -10.29 16.34 32.49
CA GLN A 147 -11.18 15.18 32.47
C GLN A 147 -11.51 14.69 31.06
N LEU A 148 -11.67 15.60 30.10
CA LEU A 148 -11.84 15.26 28.68
C LEU A 148 -10.55 14.67 28.08
N SER A 149 -9.38 15.02 28.64
CA SER A 149 -8.09 14.53 28.14
C SER A 149 -7.93 13.02 28.29
N ILE A 150 -8.58 12.42 29.31
CA ILE A 150 -8.66 10.97 29.52
C ILE A 150 -9.35 10.29 28.33
N VAL A 151 -10.39 10.91 27.79
CA VAL A 151 -11.12 10.41 26.61
C VAL A 151 -10.27 10.58 25.34
N ALA A 152 -9.71 11.79 25.15
CA ALA A 152 -8.87 12.08 23.98
C ALA A 152 -7.65 11.15 23.91
N ARG A 153 -7.05 10.81 25.06
CA ARG A 153 -5.95 9.83 25.17
C ARG A 153 -6.32 8.48 24.55
N GLN A 154 -7.52 7.94 24.82
CA GLN A 154 -7.95 6.64 24.31
C GLN A 154 -8.11 6.64 22.78
N GLY A 155 -8.49 7.78 22.19
CA GLY A 155 -8.52 7.97 20.74
C GLY A 155 -7.11 8.03 20.13
N SER A 156 -6.29 8.94 20.64
CA SER A 156 -4.89 9.12 20.22
C SER A 156 -4.11 9.68 21.40
N GLY A 157 -3.14 8.95 21.94
CA GLY A 157 -2.44 9.30 23.20
C GLY A 157 -2.06 10.78 23.32
N SER A 158 -1.35 11.33 22.32
CA SER A 158 -0.92 12.73 22.29
C SER A 158 -2.04 13.78 22.10
N ALA A 159 -3.27 13.36 21.75
CA ALA A 159 -4.42 14.25 21.62
C ALA A 159 -4.84 14.85 22.97
N CYS A 160 -4.56 14.16 24.08
CA CYS A 160 -4.86 14.68 25.42
C CYS A 160 -4.22 16.05 25.67
N ARG A 161 -3.00 16.27 25.16
CA ARG A 161 -2.28 17.55 25.31
C ARG A 161 -2.86 18.68 24.46
N SER A 162 -3.54 18.36 23.36
CA SER A 162 -4.23 19.35 22.52
C SER A 162 -5.54 19.87 23.11
N LEU A 163 -5.96 19.42 24.30
CA LEU A 163 -7.10 20.01 25.01
C LEU A 163 -6.75 21.27 25.80
N PHE A 164 -5.47 21.65 25.84
CA PHE A 164 -4.99 22.85 26.50
C PHE A 164 -4.16 23.72 25.54
N GLY A 165 -4.18 25.03 25.77
CA GLY A 165 -3.23 25.97 25.16
C GLY A 165 -1.94 26.08 25.96
N GLY A 166 -0.92 26.71 25.39
CA GLY A 166 0.35 26.96 26.06
C GLY A 166 1.27 25.74 26.14
N TYR A 167 1.69 25.40 27.36
CA TYR A 167 2.67 24.37 27.67
C TYR A 167 2.00 23.27 28.48
N VAL A 168 1.97 22.06 27.93
CA VAL A 168 1.06 21.02 28.41
C VAL A 168 1.83 19.73 28.65
N ALA A 169 1.74 19.20 29.86
CA ALA A 169 2.25 17.90 30.22
C ALA A 169 1.17 16.84 30.02
N TRP A 170 1.55 15.66 29.55
CA TRP A 170 0.77 14.44 29.73
C TRP A 170 1.44 13.63 30.83
N ARG A 171 0.75 13.52 31.97
CA ARG A 171 1.19 12.73 33.12
C ARG A 171 0.97 11.25 32.81
N MET A 172 2.00 10.43 32.98
CA MET A 172 1.88 9.01 32.67
C MET A 172 0.88 8.28 33.54
N GLY A 173 0.69 8.73 34.79
CA GLY A 173 -0.15 8.06 35.78
C GLY A 173 0.42 6.70 36.22
N ASP A 174 0.01 6.25 37.39
CA ASP A 174 0.47 5.00 38.00
C ASP A 174 -0.69 4.00 38.17
N LYS A 175 -1.95 4.45 38.05
CA LYS A 175 -3.10 3.56 38.14
C LYS A 175 -3.27 2.73 36.86
N ALA A 176 -3.60 1.45 37.05
CA ALA A 176 -3.82 0.50 35.96
C ALA A 176 -5.07 0.83 35.12
N ASP A 177 -6.09 1.45 35.72
CA ASP A 177 -7.30 1.91 35.01
C ASP A 177 -7.06 3.17 34.17
N GLY A 178 -5.89 3.80 34.32
CA GLY A 178 -5.52 5.02 33.62
C GLY A 178 -6.30 6.26 34.05
N SER A 179 -7.01 6.24 35.17
CA SER A 179 -7.82 7.38 35.65
C SER A 179 -6.97 8.60 36.01
N ASP A 180 -5.67 8.41 36.28
CA ASP A 180 -4.68 9.45 36.60
C ASP A 180 -3.74 9.79 35.44
N SER A 181 -3.84 9.11 34.29
CA SER A 181 -3.06 9.42 33.09
C SER A 181 -3.76 10.48 32.24
N MET A 182 -3.59 11.74 32.61
CA MET A 182 -4.28 12.89 32.00
C MET A 182 -3.33 14.01 31.61
N ALA A 183 -3.82 14.94 30.79
CA ALA A 183 -3.12 16.16 30.48
C ALA A 183 -3.26 17.19 31.62
N ASP A 184 -2.18 17.93 31.83
CA ASP A 184 -1.99 18.89 32.90
C ASP A 184 -1.35 20.17 32.32
N LEU A 185 -1.86 21.33 32.74
CA LEU A 185 -1.40 22.62 32.23
C LEU A 185 -0.18 23.07 33.03
N VAL A 186 1.00 23.05 32.39
CA VAL A 186 2.25 23.53 33.01
C VAL A 186 2.28 25.05 33.06
N ALA A 187 1.92 25.69 31.94
CA ALA A 187 1.79 27.14 31.86
C ALA A 187 0.88 27.54 30.70
N PRO A 188 0.03 28.58 30.84
CA PRO A 188 -0.80 29.08 29.75
C PRO A 188 0.07 29.74 28.64
N ALA A 189 -0.50 29.93 27.44
CA ALA A 189 0.20 30.61 26.34
C ALA A 189 0.66 32.03 26.73
N SER A 190 -0.14 32.74 27.54
CA SER A 190 0.18 34.06 28.08
C SER A 190 1.38 34.08 29.03
N HIS A 191 1.79 32.93 29.57
CA HIS A 191 2.98 32.84 30.42
C HIS A 191 4.24 33.08 29.63
N TRP A 192 4.35 32.64 28.37
CA TRP A 192 5.56 32.87 27.58
C TRP A 192 5.18 33.11 26.10
N PRO A 193 4.57 34.28 25.82
CA PRO A 193 3.92 34.57 24.54
C PRO A 193 4.90 34.85 23.41
N ASN A 194 6.17 35.16 23.72
CA ASN A 194 7.22 35.40 22.73
C ASN A 194 7.74 34.11 22.08
N MET A 195 7.32 32.93 22.52
CA MET A 195 7.72 31.67 21.90
C MET A 195 7.15 31.56 20.47
N ARG A 196 8.04 31.30 19.51
CA ARG A 196 7.76 31.12 18.09
C ARG A 196 8.23 29.75 17.63
N ALA A 197 7.66 29.27 16.53
CA ALA A 197 8.09 28.04 15.87
C ALA A 197 8.11 28.21 14.35
N LEU A 198 9.23 27.81 13.73
CA LEU A 198 9.38 27.67 12.29
C LEU A 198 9.42 26.19 11.94
N ILE A 199 8.47 25.72 11.14
CA ILE A 199 8.40 24.33 10.69
C ILE A 199 8.97 24.25 9.28
N LEU A 200 10.01 23.45 9.11
CA LEU A 200 10.60 23.12 7.81
C LEU A 200 9.97 21.83 7.31
N VAL A 201 9.12 21.93 6.29
CA VAL A 201 8.43 20.79 5.70
C VAL A 201 9.35 20.14 4.67
N VAL A 202 9.91 18.98 5.03
CA VAL A 202 10.85 18.19 4.22
C VAL A 202 10.11 17.19 3.33
N SER A 203 9.05 16.57 3.85
CA SER A 203 8.21 15.67 3.08
C SER A 203 6.78 15.68 3.58
N ALA A 204 5.83 15.67 2.64
CA ALA A 204 4.41 15.45 2.88
C ALA A 204 3.98 13.99 2.57
N ALA A 205 4.92 13.12 2.20
CA ALA A 205 4.64 11.73 1.86
C ALA A 205 4.26 10.90 3.10
N LYS A 206 3.46 9.85 2.89
CA LYS A 206 3.01 8.94 3.95
C LYS A 206 4.22 8.27 4.61
N LYS A 207 4.23 8.26 5.95
CA LYS A 207 5.31 7.67 6.77
C LYS A 207 5.52 6.18 6.42
N GLY A 208 6.76 5.75 6.27
CA GLY A 208 7.10 4.32 6.06
C GLY A 208 6.71 3.43 7.24
N VAL A 209 7.00 3.86 8.48
CA VAL A 209 6.59 3.17 9.72
C VAL A 209 5.65 4.07 10.53
N SER A 210 4.45 3.59 10.84
CA SER A 210 3.49 4.34 11.67
C SER A 210 4.01 4.50 13.10
N SER A 211 3.68 5.62 13.76
CA SER A 211 4.13 5.87 15.14
C SER A 211 3.63 4.80 16.13
N THR A 212 2.43 4.24 15.93
CA THR A 212 1.90 3.18 16.81
C THR A 212 2.72 1.90 16.72
N SER A 213 3.00 1.43 15.50
CA SER A 213 3.78 0.21 15.30
C SER A 213 5.22 0.42 15.76
N GLY A 214 5.83 1.53 15.32
CA GLY A 214 7.22 1.86 15.65
C GLY A 214 7.47 1.95 17.15
N MET A 215 6.59 2.60 17.92
CA MET A 215 6.82 2.77 19.35
C MET A 215 6.71 1.47 20.15
N GLN A 216 5.83 0.55 19.74
CA GLN A 216 5.75 -0.75 20.40
C GLN A 216 6.92 -1.65 20.02
N GLN A 217 7.43 -1.53 18.78
CA GLN A 217 8.66 -2.21 18.40
C GLN A 217 9.85 -1.72 19.22
N THR A 218 9.96 -0.40 19.46
CA THR A 218 11.00 0.17 20.32
C THR A 218 10.89 -0.36 21.75
N VAL A 219 9.69 -0.39 22.33
CA VAL A 219 9.45 -0.97 23.67
C VAL A 219 9.92 -2.43 23.73
N ALA A 220 9.67 -3.19 22.67
CA ALA A 220 9.98 -4.62 22.63
C ALA A 220 11.46 -4.94 22.41
N THR A 221 12.22 -4.07 21.73
CA THR A 221 13.53 -4.45 21.17
C THR A 221 14.70 -3.52 21.49
N SER A 222 14.45 -2.25 21.83
CA SER A 222 15.53 -1.29 22.08
C SER A 222 16.12 -1.47 23.49
N GLY A 223 17.41 -1.74 23.56
CA GLY A 223 18.16 -1.80 24.82
C GLY A 223 18.33 -0.41 25.47
N LEU A 224 18.45 0.65 24.67
CA LEU A 224 18.57 2.02 25.16
C LEU A 224 17.28 2.56 25.77
N PHE A 225 16.12 2.06 25.32
CA PHE A 225 14.82 2.61 25.67
C PHE A 225 14.49 2.47 27.17
N GLN A 226 14.93 1.40 27.83
CA GLN A 226 14.71 1.20 29.27
C GLN A 226 15.39 2.29 30.11
N GLN A 227 16.64 2.62 29.78
CA GLN A 227 17.36 3.70 30.46
C GLN A 227 16.70 5.06 30.20
N ARG A 228 16.16 5.26 28.99
CA ARG A 228 15.44 6.48 28.64
C ARG A 228 14.22 6.70 29.52
N ILE A 229 13.34 5.70 29.66
CA ILE A 229 12.09 5.85 30.41
C ILE A 229 12.29 5.86 31.93
N ALA A 230 13.31 5.16 32.44
CA ALA A 230 13.57 5.07 33.88
C ALA A 230 14.23 6.34 34.44
N ASN A 231 15.21 6.90 33.71
CA ASN A 231 16.11 7.91 34.28
C ASN A 231 16.15 9.22 33.48
N ILE A 232 16.11 9.16 32.15
CA ILE A 232 16.32 10.35 31.31
C ILE A 232 15.04 11.19 31.24
N VAL A 233 13.90 10.59 30.89
CA VAL A 233 12.65 11.33 30.71
C VAL A 233 12.16 11.98 32.01
N PRO A 234 12.15 11.30 33.18
CA PRO A 234 11.74 11.94 34.43
C PRO A 234 12.57 13.18 34.77
N ALA A 235 13.90 13.12 34.62
CA ALA A 235 14.78 14.27 34.85
C ALA A 235 14.53 15.40 33.84
N ASN A 236 14.31 15.06 32.56
CA ASN A 236 14.01 16.02 31.51
C ASN A 236 12.64 16.69 31.71
N MET A 237 11.62 15.96 32.21
CA MET A 237 10.33 16.55 32.57
C MET A 237 10.49 17.62 33.64
N THR A 238 11.17 17.32 34.75
CA THR A 238 11.42 18.29 35.83
C THR A 238 12.17 19.52 35.32
N THR A 239 13.23 19.29 34.55
CA THR A 239 14.07 20.36 34.00
C THR A 239 13.30 21.24 33.01
N MET A 240 12.51 20.63 32.13
CA MET A 240 11.69 21.34 31.14
C MET A 240 10.60 22.18 31.80
N GLU A 241 9.90 21.63 32.80
CA GLU A 241 8.89 22.38 33.55
C GLU A 241 9.48 23.58 34.26
N GLN A 242 10.67 23.43 34.87
CA GLN A 242 11.37 24.54 35.49
C GLN A 242 11.78 25.60 34.46
N ALA A 243 12.35 25.18 33.33
CA ALA A 243 12.75 26.09 32.25
C ALA A 243 11.56 26.89 31.71
N ILE A 244 10.39 26.27 31.55
CA ILE A 244 9.16 26.95 31.15
C ILE A 244 8.71 27.94 32.22
N LYS A 245 8.67 27.53 33.50
CA LYS A 245 8.27 28.41 34.61
C LYS A 245 9.17 29.64 34.73
N SER A 246 10.49 29.47 34.58
CA SER A 246 11.47 30.56 34.65
C SER A 246 11.71 31.29 33.33
N ARG A 247 11.06 30.89 32.23
CA ARG A 247 11.30 31.40 30.87
C ARG A 247 12.77 31.30 30.43
N ASP A 248 13.45 30.25 30.87
CA ASP A 248 14.85 29.98 30.51
C ASP A 248 14.90 29.29 29.14
N PHE A 249 15.08 30.09 28.09
CA PHE A 249 15.14 29.59 26.72
C PHE A 249 16.34 28.68 26.47
N ALA A 250 17.50 28.98 27.05
CA ALA A 250 18.69 28.18 26.85
C ALA A 250 18.48 26.76 27.38
N LYS A 251 17.90 26.63 28.58
CA LYS A 251 17.60 25.32 29.16
C LYS A 251 16.45 24.61 28.45
N PHE A 252 15.40 25.34 28.06
CA PHE A 252 14.33 24.81 27.21
C PHE A 252 14.89 24.23 25.91
N ALA A 253 15.78 24.96 25.23
CA ALA A 253 16.38 24.57 23.98
C ALA A 253 17.28 23.33 24.13
N GLU A 254 18.14 23.31 25.14
CA GLU A 254 19.02 22.17 25.42
C GLU A 254 18.20 20.88 25.62
N VAL A 255 17.19 20.92 26.49
CA VAL A 255 16.37 19.74 26.77
C VAL A 255 15.59 19.33 25.52
N THR A 256 15.01 20.28 24.78
CA THR A 256 14.26 20.00 23.54
C THR A 256 15.10 19.26 22.49
N MET A 257 16.32 19.74 22.23
CA MET A 257 17.22 19.14 21.24
C MET A 257 17.72 17.77 21.70
N ARG A 258 18.10 17.64 22.98
CA ARG A 258 18.55 16.35 23.56
C ARG A 258 17.43 15.31 23.59
N GLU A 259 16.21 15.71 23.92
CA GLU A 259 15.03 14.82 23.91
C GLU A 259 14.70 14.34 22.50
N SER A 260 14.73 15.23 21.50
CA SER A 260 14.57 14.86 20.10
C SER A 260 15.61 13.82 19.68
N ASN A 261 16.89 14.07 19.98
CA ASN A 261 17.98 13.16 19.62
C ASN A 261 17.89 11.83 20.36
N SER A 262 17.58 11.84 21.66
CA SER A 262 17.41 10.62 22.46
C SER A 262 16.24 9.76 21.99
N PHE A 263 15.12 10.38 21.59
CA PHE A 263 14.01 9.69 20.95
C PHE A 263 14.43 8.98 19.65
N HIS A 264 15.07 9.69 18.73
CA HIS A 264 15.52 9.08 17.46
C HIS A 264 16.65 8.07 17.65
N ALA A 265 17.47 8.20 18.69
CA ALA A 265 18.46 7.18 19.06
C ALA A 265 17.79 5.87 19.49
N CYS A 266 16.70 5.92 20.27
CA CYS A 266 15.93 4.72 20.62
C CYS A 266 15.25 4.11 19.40
N CYS A 267 14.79 4.93 18.45
CA CYS A 267 14.28 4.45 17.16
C CYS A 267 15.37 3.73 16.35
N ALA A 268 16.58 4.28 16.29
CA ALA A 268 17.70 3.64 15.61
C ALA A 268 18.19 2.35 16.29
N ASP A 269 18.04 2.25 17.62
CA ASP A 269 18.36 1.06 18.43
C ASP A 269 17.24 0.00 18.43
N THR A 270 16.07 0.33 17.87
CA THR A 270 14.98 -0.64 17.66
C THR A 270 15.40 -1.70 16.62
N TYR A 271 14.88 -2.92 16.70
CA TYR A 271 15.12 -3.96 15.69
C TYR A 271 13.81 -4.44 15.04
N PRO A 272 13.62 -4.30 13.72
CA PRO A 272 14.50 -3.58 12.78
C PRO A 272 14.57 -2.06 13.09
N PRO A 273 15.67 -1.38 12.70
CA PRO A 273 15.88 0.03 13.03
C PRO A 273 14.86 0.94 12.34
N ILE A 274 14.45 1.98 13.05
CA ILE A 274 13.49 2.96 12.58
C ILE A 274 14.22 4.29 12.33
N PHE A 275 14.24 4.73 11.07
CA PHE A 275 14.83 6.00 10.67
C PHE A 275 13.75 6.97 10.19
N TYR A 276 13.41 7.94 11.04
CA TYR A 276 12.47 9.02 10.69
C TYR A 276 13.18 10.24 10.12
N MET A 277 14.35 10.58 10.66
CA MET A 277 15.19 11.67 10.16
C MET A 277 15.94 11.23 8.91
N ASN A 278 15.99 12.12 7.91
CA ASN A 278 16.79 11.94 6.70
C ASN A 278 17.95 12.96 6.67
N ASP A 279 18.67 13.04 5.55
CA ASP A 279 19.83 13.94 5.45
C ASP A 279 19.45 15.42 5.45
N ILE A 280 18.23 15.76 5.02
CA ILE A 280 17.69 17.12 5.11
C ILE A 280 17.40 17.46 6.58
N SER A 281 16.87 16.51 7.36
CA SER A 281 16.72 16.66 8.82
C SER A 281 18.08 16.93 9.50
N LYS A 282 19.12 16.17 9.13
CA LYS A 282 20.48 16.38 9.66
C LYS A 282 21.07 17.73 9.24
N ALA A 283 20.79 18.20 8.02
CA ALA A 283 21.18 19.55 7.59
C ALA A 283 20.48 20.63 8.42
N ALA A 284 19.20 20.45 8.77
CA ALA A 284 18.47 21.37 9.63
C ALA A 284 19.04 21.42 11.05
N ILE A 285 19.47 20.28 11.61
CA ILE A 285 20.21 20.22 12.88
C ILE A 285 21.48 21.08 12.79
N ARG A 286 22.31 20.84 11.78
CA ARG A 286 23.57 21.59 11.59
C ARG A 286 23.32 23.09 11.39
N ALA A 287 22.24 23.47 10.72
CA ALA A 287 21.85 24.86 10.54
C ALA A 287 21.53 25.53 11.89
N VAL A 288 20.72 24.89 12.75
CA VAL A 288 20.38 25.44 14.07
C VAL A 288 21.61 25.52 14.98
N GLU A 289 22.46 24.50 15.00
CA GLU A 289 23.73 24.53 15.75
C GLU A 289 24.64 25.66 15.26
N SER A 290 24.77 25.84 13.93
CA SER A 290 25.51 26.96 13.35
C SER A 290 24.91 28.32 13.71
N ILE A 291 23.58 28.44 13.81
CA ILE A 291 22.92 29.67 14.21
C ILE A 291 23.25 30.01 15.67
N ASN A 292 23.13 29.05 16.58
CA ASN A 292 23.47 29.22 17.98
C ASN A 292 24.95 29.57 18.18
N ALA A 293 25.85 28.86 17.49
CA ALA A 293 27.29 29.09 17.58
C ALA A 293 27.67 30.52 17.11
N LYS A 294 27.13 30.97 15.98
CA LYS A 294 27.41 32.30 15.43
C LYS A 294 26.75 33.42 16.22
N ALA A 295 25.62 33.15 16.89
CA ALA A 295 24.99 34.09 17.82
C ALA A 295 25.71 34.18 19.18
N GLY A 296 26.61 33.24 19.50
CA GLY A 296 27.33 33.17 20.78
C GLY A 296 26.46 32.77 21.97
N LYS A 297 25.18 32.44 21.74
CA LYS A 297 24.21 31.98 22.75
C LYS A 297 23.15 31.11 22.08
N THR A 298 22.46 30.27 22.87
CA THR A 298 21.38 29.41 22.37
C THR A 298 20.12 30.24 22.10
N ILE A 299 19.79 30.48 20.83
CA ILE A 299 18.64 31.27 20.37
C ILE A 299 17.62 30.48 19.54
N ALA A 300 17.99 29.27 19.11
CA ALA A 300 17.14 28.37 18.36
C ALA A 300 17.26 26.93 18.88
N ALA A 301 16.16 26.18 18.82
CA ALA A 301 16.10 24.78 19.24
C ALA A 301 15.36 23.94 18.21
N TYR A 302 15.98 22.88 17.68
CA TYR A 302 15.28 21.95 16.79
C TYR A 302 14.59 20.83 17.55
N THR A 303 13.51 20.31 16.98
CA THR A 303 12.90 19.06 17.40
C THR A 303 12.24 18.34 16.23
N PHE A 304 12.25 17.01 16.28
CA PHE A 304 11.70 16.14 15.27
C PHE A 304 10.77 15.12 15.92
N ASP A 305 9.58 14.94 15.36
CA ASP A 305 8.66 13.87 15.73
C ASP A 305 8.93 12.62 14.87
N ALA A 306 7.95 11.72 14.76
CA ALA A 306 8.02 10.53 13.91
C ALA A 306 7.91 10.88 12.41
N GLY A 307 8.89 11.62 11.88
CA GLY A 307 9.03 12.02 10.48
C GLY A 307 10.22 12.98 10.27
N PRO A 308 10.51 13.37 9.01
CA PRO A 308 11.72 14.16 8.70
C PRO A 308 11.56 15.68 8.91
N ASN A 309 10.35 16.16 9.20
CA ASN A 309 10.05 17.59 9.33
C ASN A 309 10.68 18.16 10.60
N CYS A 310 11.38 19.29 10.45
CA CYS A 310 12.04 19.99 11.56
C CYS A 310 11.13 21.07 12.12
N VAL A 311 10.96 21.12 13.43
CA VAL A 311 10.35 22.27 14.12
C VAL A 311 11.46 23.02 14.84
N VAL A 312 11.63 24.29 14.53
CA VAL A 312 12.64 25.17 15.13
C VAL A 312 11.93 26.16 16.04
N TYR A 313 12.12 26.02 17.36
CA TYR A 313 11.69 27.00 18.34
C TYR A 313 12.70 28.14 18.47
N TYR A 314 12.19 29.35 18.67
CA TYR A 314 12.97 30.57 18.92
C TYR A 314 12.09 31.59 19.65
N LEU A 315 12.70 32.63 20.22
CA LEU A 315 11.95 33.77 20.77
C LEU A 315 11.78 34.85 19.71
N ASP A 316 10.66 35.57 19.76
CA ASP A 316 10.30 36.60 18.77
C ASP A 316 11.38 37.66 18.57
N GLU A 317 12.06 38.06 19.64
CA GLU A 317 13.21 38.97 19.61
C GLU A 317 14.41 38.45 18.78
N GLU A 318 14.55 37.13 18.65
CA GLU A 318 15.61 36.47 17.86
C GLU A 318 15.15 36.13 16.43
N ALA A 319 13.90 36.46 16.07
CA ALA A 319 13.34 36.22 14.74
C ALA A 319 14.22 36.77 13.61
N PRO A 320 14.82 37.98 13.70
CA PRO A 320 15.67 38.49 12.63
C PRO A 320 16.88 37.60 12.34
N THR A 321 17.50 37.05 13.39
CA THR A 321 18.68 36.18 13.27
C THR A 321 18.29 34.81 12.72
N VAL A 322 17.26 34.18 13.32
CA VAL A 322 16.84 32.81 13.00
C VAL A 322 16.14 32.75 11.64
N LEU A 323 15.11 33.57 11.42
CA LEU A 323 14.37 33.60 10.15
C LEU A 323 15.23 34.15 9.02
N GLY A 324 16.09 35.14 9.28
CA GLY A 324 16.98 35.66 8.26
C GLY A 324 18.00 34.62 7.77
N ALA A 325 18.51 33.76 8.67
CA ALA A 325 19.41 32.67 8.28
C ALA A 325 18.73 31.63 7.38
N PHE A 326 17.49 31.24 7.70
CA PHE A 326 16.73 30.29 6.86
C PHE A 326 16.17 30.92 5.58
N SER A 327 15.64 32.15 5.64
CA SER A 327 15.06 32.84 4.48
C SER A 327 16.10 33.21 3.42
N GLY A 328 17.36 33.45 3.82
CA GLY A 328 18.47 33.63 2.88
C GLY A 328 18.73 32.40 1.98
N VAL A 329 18.32 31.21 2.43
CA VAL A 329 18.47 29.94 1.70
C VAL A 329 17.15 29.50 1.06
N LEU A 330 16.05 29.63 1.81
CA LEU A 330 14.72 29.12 1.48
C LEU A 330 13.76 30.23 1.03
N GLY A 331 14.26 31.38 0.59
CA GLY A 331 13.43 32.53 0.21
C GLY A 331 12.48 32.26 -0.96
N GLY A 332 12.80 31.28 -1.82
CA GLY A 332 11.92 30.85 -2.91
C GLY A 332 10.83 29.86 -2.50
N VAL A 333 10.81 29.41 -1.24
CA VAL A 333 9.85 28.43 -0.72
C VAL A 333 8.60 29.14 -0.19
N THR A 334 7.42 28.55 -0.37
CA THR A 334 6.16 29.14 0.10
C THR A 334 5.99 29.06 1.63
N GLY A 335 5.16 29.96 2.18
CA GLY A 335 4.71 29.90 3.58
C GLY A 335 5.40 30.88 4.55
N TRP A 336 6.33 31.71 4.07
CA TRP A 336 6.82 32.87 4.80
C TRP A 336 5.70 33.92 4.98
N LYS A 337 5.58 34.51 6.17
CA LYS A 337 4.63 35.61 6.45
C LYS A 337 5.18 36.93 5.87
N GLU A 338 4.31 37.87 5.52
CA GLU A 338 4.72 39.18 4.97
C GLU A 338 5.76 39.87 5.87
N GLY A 339 6.80 40.46 5.27
CA GLY A 339 7.88 41.14 5.99
C GLY A 339 8.93 40.22 6.63
N SER A 340 8.75 38.89 6.62
CA SER A 340 9.72 37.93 7.18
C SER A 340 10.68 37.32 6.15
N ALA A 341 10.29 37.31 4.87
CA ALA A 341 11.17 36.93 3.77
C ALA A 341 12.09 38.12 3.41
N GLY A 342 13.41 37.95 3.61
CA GLY A 342 14.39 39.00 3.29
C GLY A 342 14.94 39.78 4.50
N VAL A 343 14.63 39.35 5.73
CA VAL A 343 15.30 39.88 6.93
C VAL A 343 16.79 39.56 6.84
N LYS A 344 17.63 40.61 6.77
CA LYS A 344 19.09 40.44 6.72
C LYS A 344 19.58 39.92 8.06
N SER A 345 19.89 38.62 8.14
CA SER A 345 20.60 38.05 9.28
C SER A 345 22.10 38.36 9.19
N SER A 346 22.71 38.62 10.34
CA SER A 346 24.17 38.61 10.50
C SER A 346 24.75 37.20 10.36
N VAL A 347 23.90 36.17 10.47
CA VAL A 347 24.27 34.76 10.38
C VAL A 347 23.96 34.22 8.99
N ARG A 348 25.01 33.79 8.28
CA ARG A 348 24.90 33.04 7.02
C ARG A 348 25.14 31.56 7.26
N LEU A 349 24.30 30.70 6.69
CA LEU A 349 24.51 29.26 6.68
C LEU A 349 25.65 28.92 5.71
N GLU A 350 26.42 27.88 6.04
CA GLU A 350 27.46 27.37 5.16
C GLU A 350 26.85 26.80 3.87
N GLU A 351 27.55 26.95 2.75
CA GLU A 351 27.02 26.64 1.42
C GLU A 351 26.53 25.19 1.28
N GLY A 352 27.26 24.23 1.86
CA GLY A 352 26.85 22.81 1.86
C GLY A 352 25.56 22.54 2.64
N ILE A 353 25.34 23.22 3.77
CA ILE A 353 24.09 23.11 4.55
C ILE A 353 22.96 23.79 3.78
N ALA A 354 23.24 24.97 3.22
CA ALA A 354 22.28 25.76 2.46
C ALA A 354 21.75 25.01 1.24
N SER A 355 22.63 24.38 0.45
CA SER A 355 22.23 23.61 -0.73
C SER A 355 21.27 22.47 -0.36
N VAL A 356 21.63 21.66 0.64
CA VAL A 356 20.81 20.49 1.06
C VAL A 356 19.43 20.93 1.55
N LEU A 357 19.36 22.03 2.31
CA LEU A 357 18.08 22.57 2.77
C LEU A 357 17.23 23.11 1.61
N LYS A 358 17.85 23.82 0.67
CA LYS A 358 17.17 24.40 -0.50
C LYS A 358 16.55 23.32 -1.39
N ASP A 359 17.28 22.22 -1.60
CA ASP A 359 16.80 21.11 -2.43
C ASP A 359 15.73 20.26 -1.74
N GLY A 360 15.72 20.28 -0.40
CA GLY A 360 14.96 19.35 0.41
C GLY A 360 13.70 19.90 1.11
N VAL A 361 13.61 21.21 1.35
CA VAL A 361 12.47 21.82 2.06
C VAL A 361 11.44 22.35 1.06
N SER A 362 10.25 21.75 1.06
CA SER A 362 9.18 22.09 0.11
C SER A 362 8.33 23.29 0.53
N ARG A 363 8.23 23.54 1.85
CA ARG A 363 7.39 24.60 2.44
C ARG A 363 7.91 24.97 3.83
N VAL A 364 7.70 26.21 4.25
CA VAL A 364 7.81 26.60 5.66
C VAL A 364 6.46 26.94 6.27
N ILE A 365 6.33 26.76 7.59
CA ILE A 365 5.14 27.22 8.34
C ILE A 365 5.65 28.00 9.55
N MET A 366 5.26 29.26 9.64
CA MET A 366 5.60 30.14 10.75
C MET A 366 4.44 30.23 11.71
N THR A 367 4.67 29.91 12.98
CA THR A 367 3.63 29.94 14.01
C THR A 367 4.18 30.34 15.38
N SER A 368 3.32 30.35 16.38
CA SER A 368 3.62 30.72 17.76
C SER A 368 2.99 29.73 18.73
N VAL A 369 3.34 29.87 20.01
CA VAL A 369 2.53 29.27 21.08
C VAL A 369 1.08 29.76 20.96
N GLY A 370 0.12 28.86 21.20
CA GLY A 370 -1.29 29.08 20.93
C GLY A 370 -2.22 28.63 22.04
N GLU A 371 -3.49 28.96 21.84
CA GLU A 371 -4.63 28.61 22.68
C GLU A 371 -5.10 27.15 22.50
N GLY A 372 -5.93 26.69 23.44
CA GLY A 372 -6.55 25.36 23.39
C GLY A 372 -7.75 25.32 22.44
N PRO A 373 -8.55 24.23 22.44
CA PRO A 373 -9.72 24.12 21.58
C PRO A 373 -10.71 25.28 21.78
N LEU A 374 -11.29 25.77 20.69
CA LEU A 374 -12.25 26.87 20.68
C LEU A 374 -13.57 26.44 20.04
N ARG A 375 -14.69 26.75 20.70
CA ARG A 375 -16.02 26.65 20.09
C ARG A 375 -16.15 27.69 18.98
N THR A 376 -16.79 27.33 17.87
CA THR A 376 -16.98 28.22 16.72
C THR A 376 -18.39 28.07 16.15
N GLU A 377 -18.87 29.15 15.51
CA GLU A 377 -20.12 29.17 14.74
C GLU A 377 -19.90 28.82 13.25
N GLU A 378 -18.66 28.45 12.89
CA GLU A 378 -18.35 27.87 11.58
C GLU A 378 -18.71 26.37 11.60
N TYR A 379 -19.79 25.99 10.91
CA TYR A 379 -20.29 24.61 10.83
C TYR A 379 -19.91 23.95 9.49
N LEU A 380 -19.48 22.69 9.57
CA LEU A 380 -19.26 21.79 8.43
C LEU A 380 -20.50 20.93 8.12
N VAL A 381 -21.54 21.01 8.96
CA VAL A 381 -22.82 20.33 8.81
C VAL A 381 -23.95 21.37 8.86
N ASP A 382 -24.83 21.35 7.86
CA ASP A 382 -26.00 22.22 7.79
C ASP A 382 -27.08 21.82 8.81
N GLU A 383 -28.20 22.56 8.83
CA GLU A 383 -29.30 22.33 9.78
C GLU A 383 -30.09 21.05 9.49
N ASN A 384 -29.89 20.46 8.31
CA ASN A 384 -30.53 19.23 7.88
C ASN A 384 -29.62 18.01 8.10
N GLY A 385 -28.43 18.19 8.71
CA GLY A 385 -27.49 17.11 8.94
C GLY A 385 -26.68 16.70 7.70
N GLN A 386 -26.63 17.54 6.66
CA GLN A 386 -25.81 17.30 5.46
C GLN A 386 -24.51 18.10 5.51
N PRO A 387 -23.42 17.62 4.88
CA PRO A 387 -22.20 18.40 4.76
C PRO A 387 -22.48 19.76 4.11
N ALA A 388 -22.05 20.84 4.77
CA ALA A 388 -22.29 22.19 4.28
C ALA A 388 -21.54 22.41 2.95
N LYS A 389 -22.24 22.83 1.89
CA LYS A 389 -21.61 23.24 0.63
C LYS A 389 -20.83 24.54 0.87
N ARG A 390 -19.50 24.47 0.84
CA ARG A 390 -18.63 25.65 0.86
C ARG A 390 -18.07 25.93 -0.52
N GLU A 391 -18.23 27.17 -0.98
CA GLU A 391 -17.33 27.72 -1.99
C GLU A 391 -15.91 27.75 -1.38
N ARG A 392 -14.95 27.10 -2.02
CA ARG A 392 -13.54 27.13 -1.59
C ARG A 392 -13.03 28.57 -1.68
N ARG A 393 -13.08 29.33 -0.57
CA ARG A 393 -12.26 30.54 -0.42
C ARG A 393 -10.80 30.11 -0.32
N LEU A 394 -10.09 30.17 -1.45
CA LEU A 394 -8.65 30.30 -1.46
C LEU A 394 -8.31 31.60 -0.71
N GLN A 395 -7.77 31.49 0.50
CA GLN A 395 -7.25 32.64 1.25
C GLN A 395 -5.99 33.17 0.55
N HIS A 396 -6.15 34.17 -0.31
CA HIS A 396 -5.14 35.20 -0.52
C HIS A 396 -5.55 36.40 0.32
N SER A 397 -4.82 36.65 1.41
CA SER A 397 -4.90 37.89 2.16
C SER A 397 -4.07 38.96 1.45
N ALA A 398 -4.74 39.94 0.85
CA ALA A 398 -4.18 41.27 0.65
C ALA A 398 -5.36 42.26 0.76
N SER A 399 -5.33 43.07 1.81
CA SER A 399 -6.29 44.14 2.09
C SER A 399 -5.96 45.38 1.26
N CYS A 400 -6.89 45.84 0.42
CA CYS A 400 -6.94 47.23 -0.04
C CYS A 400 -8.40 47.73 0.01
N LEU A 401 -8.60 48.86 0.69
CA LEU A 401 -9.84 49.62 0.83
C LEU A 401 -10.24 50.34 -0.50
N PRO A 402 -11.48 50.87 -0.62
CA PRO A 402 -12.20 50.95 -1.90
C PRO A 402 -12.25 52.36 -2.53
N ALA A 403 -12.36 52.43 -3.87
CA ALA A 403 -12.96 53.55 -4.63
C ALA A 403 -13.23 53.11 -6.10
N PRO A 404 -13.98 53.86 -6.92
CA PRO A 404 -15.43 53.76 -7.12
C PRO A 404 -15.84 53.22 -8.52
N ALA A 405 -17.15 53.10 -8.74
CA ALA A 405 -17.85 52.43 -9.85
C ALA A 405 -17.33 52.68 -11.29
N PRO A 406 -17.41 51.67 -12.19
CA PRO A 406 -17.00 51.85 -13.58
C PRO A 406 -18.15 52.39 -14.45
N HIS A 407 -17.81 53.42 -15.23
CA HIS A 407 -18.56 53.82 -16.42
C HIS A 407 -18.45 52.76 -17.52
N THR A 408 -19.58 52.53 -18.16
CA THR A 408 -19.79 51.84 -19.44
C THR A 408 -18.83 52.29 -20.54
N LEU A 409 -18.26 51.36 -21.32
CA LEU A 409 -18.05 51.44 -22.78
C LEU A 409 -17.68 50.06 -23.37
N GLN A 410 -17.99 49.90 -24.65
CA GLN A 410 -18.39 48.69 -25.38
C GLN A 410 -17.27 47.70 -25.79
N PRO A 411 -17.63 46.44 -26.13
CA PRO A 411 -16.70 45.46 -26.68
C PRO A 411 -16.57 45.59 -28.20
N GLN A 412 -15.34 45.66 -28.71
CA GLN A 412 -15.03 45.39 -30.11
C GLN A 412 -14.59 43.93 -30.29
N GLN A 413 -15.29 43.26 -31.19
CA GLN A 413 -15.03 41.92 -31.69
C GLN A 413 -13.73 41.88 -32.50
N VAL A 414 -12.88 40.88 -32.24
CA VAL A 414 -12.09 40.24 -33.30
C VAL A 414 -12.35 38.75 -33.23
N ILE A 415 -12.94 38.24 -34.30
CA ILE A 415 -13.35 36.86 -34.54
C ILE A 415 -12.15 36.10 -35.12
N VAL A 416 -11.77 34.97 -34.50
CA VAL A 416 -11.13 33.84 -35.19
C VAL A 416 -11.73 32.55 -34.60
N PRO A 417 -12.30 31.63 -35.41
CA PRO A 417 -13.13 30.55 -34.94
C PRO A 417 -12.30 29.32 -34.52
N PHE A 418 -12.56 28.76 -33.35
CA PHE A 418 -12.19 27.37 -33.05
C PHE A 418 -13.48 26.56 -32.88
N THR A 419 -13.79 25.80 -33.93
CA THR A 419 -14.93 24.91 -33.99
C THR A 419 -14.74 23.71 -33.06
N ALA A 420 -15.80 23.45 -32.29
CA ALA A 420 -16.04 22.16 -31.65
C ALA A 420 -15.95 21.02 -32.68
N GLY A 421 -15.11 20.02 -32.41
CA GLY A 421 -14.96 18.90 -33.33
C GLY A 421 -13.79 17.96 -33.06
N ILE A 422 -13.31 17.80 -31.82
CA ILE A 422 -12.31 16.76 -31.48
C ILE A 422 -12.59 16.25 -30.06
N CYS A 423 -13.65 15.46 -29.87
CA CYS A 423 -13.82 14.65 -28.65
C CYS A 423 -14.46 13.27 -28.89
N THR A 424 -14.67 12.85 -30.14
CA THR A 424 -15.33 11.56 -30.46
C THR A 424 -14.59 10.71 -31.49
N ARG A 425 -13.27 10.87 -31.64
CA ARG A 425 -12.46 10.04 -32.58
C ARG A 425 -11.24 9.35 -31.97
N PHE A 426 -11.13 9.31 -30.64
CA PHE A 426 -10.03 8.62 -29.95
C PHE A 426 -10.36 7.18 -29.52
N GLU A 427 -11.63 6.74 -29.56
CA GLU A 427 -12.03 5.36 -29.23
C GLU A 427 -12.03 4.41 -30.45
N ASP A 428 -12.40 4.88 -31.65
CA ASP A 428 -12.51 4.01 -32.84
C ASP A 428 -11.17 3.69 -33.53
N THR A 429 -10.12 4.46 -33.25
CA THR A 429 -8.82 4.28 -33.92
C THR A 429 -7.95 3.18 -33.29
N PHE A 430 -8.31 2.70 -32.09
CA PHE A 430 -7.57 1.64 -31.38
C PHE A 430 -8.16 0.22 -31.57
N VAL A 431 -9.38 0.11 -32.11
CA VAL A 431 -10.03 -1.19 -32.38
C VAL A 431 -9.82 -1.66 -33.83
N SER A 432 -9.51 -0.76 -34.77
CA SER A 432 -9.38 -1.07 -36.21
C SER A 432 -7.93 -1.35 -36.70
N LYS A 433 -6.88 -1.10 -35.90
CA LYS A 433 -5.46 -1.32 -36.31
C LYS A 433 -4.74 -2.45 -35.59
N ARG A 434 -5.46 -3.54 -35.26
CA ARG A 434 -4.85 -4.80 -34.78
C ARG A 434 -3.91 -5.46 -35.81
N ALA A 435 -4.02 -5.10 -37.10
CA ALA A 435 -3.22 -5.70 -38.18
C ALA A 435 -1.83 -5.06 -38.36
N THR A 436 -1.63 -3.79 -37.99
CA THR A 436 -0.39 -3.07 -38.33
C THR A 436 0.75 -3.35 -37.33
N LEU A 437 0.44 -3.60 -36.06
CA LEU A 437 1.42 -4.02 -35.05
C LEU A 437 1.92 -5.46 -35.26
N HIS A 438 1.10 -6.33 -35.86
CA HIS A 438 1.51 -7.70 -36.22
C HIS A 438 2.50 -7.71 -37.38
N GLN A 439 2.36 -6.81 -38.36
CA GLN A 439 3.30 -6.66 -39.48
C GLN A 439 4.66 -6.10 -39.04
N ILE A 440 4.70 -5.18 -38.08
CA ILE A 440 5.96 -4.66 -37.51
C ILE A 440 6.68 -5.75 -36.70
N PHE A 441 5.94 -6.60 -35.98
CA PHE A 441 6.49 -7.75 -35.25
C PHE A 441 7.08 -8.83 -36.18
N CYS A 442 6.45 -9.08 -37.34
CA CYS A 442 6.98 -10.03 -38.33
C CYS A 442 8.25 -9.53 -39.05
N LEU A 443 8.42 -8.20 -39.17
CA LEU A 443 9.60 -7.59 -39.80
C LEU A 443 10.86 -7.62 -38.91
N ILE A 444 10.69 -7.63 -37.58
CA ILE A 444 11.81 -7.72 -36.62
C ILE A 444 12.24 -9.18 -36.38
N ALA A 445 11.38 -10.16 -36.69
CA ALA A 445 11.60 -11.58 -36.41
C ALA A 445 12.33 -12.38 -37.51
N GLY A 446 12.71 -11.77 -38.64
CA GLY A 446 13.62 -12.40 -39.62
C GLY A 446 13.23 -13.82 -40.06
N CYS A 447 11.97 -14.06 -40.46
CA CYS A 447 11.58 -15.28 -41.16
C CYS A 447 11.41 -15.00 -42.65
N SER A 448 12.38 -15.45 -43.44
CA SER A 448 12.31 -15.49 -44.90
C SER A 448 11.17 -16.39 -45.39
N GLN A 449 10.49 -15.92 -46.43
CA GLN A 449 9.50 -16.67 -47.18
C GLN A 449 10.13 -17.92 -47.80
N THR A 450 9.59 -19.09 -47.46
CA THR A 450 9.53 -20.24 -48.39
C THR A 450 8.15 -20.87 -48.27
N SER A 451 7.54 -21.11 -49.43
CA SER A 451 6.21 -21.69 -49.63
C SER A 451 6.35 -23.18 -50.01
N PRO A 452 5.26 -23.93 -50.28
CA PRO A 452 4.72 -24.93 -49.38
C PRO A 452 4.84 -26.36 -49.93
N LEU A 453 5.11 -27.36 -49.08
CA LEU A 453 4.90 -28.76 -49.43
C LEU A 453 4.34 -29.57 -48.24
N ASN A 454 3.44 -30.47 -48.63
CA ASN A 454 2.56 -31.31 -47.83
C ASN A 454 3.25 -32.25 -46.84
N ALA A 455 2.53 -32.48 -45.75
CA ALA A 455 2.23 -33.76 -45.11
C ALA A 455 3.35 -34.69 -44.59
N THR A 456 2.96 -35.39 -43.54
CA THR A 456 3.48 -36.66 -42.99
C THR A 456 4.63 -36.64 -41.98
N ALA A 457 4.23 -37.04 -40.77
CA ALA A 457 4.93 -37.91 -39.81
C ALA A 457 6.15 -37.33 -39.04
N LEU A 458 5.96 -37.16 -37.74
CA LEU A 458 6.91 -37.75 -36.79
C LEU A 458 6.20 -38.18 -35.49
N ALA A 459 6.16 -39.49 -35.31
CA ALA A 459 5.65 -40.19 -34.15
C ALA A 459 6.56 -39.98 -32.93
N LEU A 460 5.95 -39.72 -31.76
CA LEU A 460 6.63 -39.81 -30.47
C LEU A 460 6.34 -41.16 -29.81
N ARG A 461 7.45 -41.85 -29.56
CA ARG A 461 7.56 -43.17 -28.94
C ARG A 461 7.04 -43.16 -27.50
N ARG A 462 6.32 -44.24 -27.19
CA ARG A 462 6.02 -44.76 -25.85
C ARG A 462 7.29 -44.86 -25.00
N CYS A 463 7.23 -44.34 -23.78
CA CYS A 463 8.01 -44.86 -22.65
C CYS A 463 7.04 -45.53 -21.69
N THR A 464 7.18 -46.84 -21.59
CA THR A 464 6.59 -47.75 -20.62
C THR A 464 7.16 -47.49 -19.22
N MET A 465 6.32 -47.48 -18.20
CA MET A 465 6.71 -47.62 -16.78
C MET A 465 5.88 -48.74 -16.13
N PRO A 466 6.41 -49.38 -15.06
CA PRO A 466 6.11 -50.77 -14.71
C PRO A 466 4.81 -50.96 -13.92
N SER A 467 4.37 -52.21 -13.95
CA SER A 467 3.21 -52.80 -13.27
C SER A 467 3.06 -52.46 -11.78
N SER A 468 1.83 -52.10 -11.42
CA SER A 468 1.23 -52.04 -10.08
C SER A 468 1.41 -53.33 -9.26
N PRO A 469 1.45 -53.23 -7.93
CA PRO A 469 0.76 -54.18 -7.08
C PRO A 469 -0.51 -53.55 -6.48
N ALA A 470 -1.55 -54.39 -6.47
CA ALA A 470 -2.92 -54.18 -6.04
C ALA A 470 -3.12 -53.37 -4.75
N THR A 471 -4.18 -52.56 -4.75
CA THR A 471 -4.87 -52.10 -3.53
C THR A 471 -6.38 -52.33 -3.69
N PRO A 472 -7.08 -52.77 -2.63
CA PRO A 472 -8.34 -53.50 -2.74
C PRO A 472 -9.55 -52.60 -2.96
N GLN A 473 -10.56 -53.18 -3.61
CA GLN A 473 -11.94 -52.70 -3.62
C GLN A 473 -12.42 -52.40 -2.19
N LEU A 474 -12.81 -51.16 -1.92
CA LEU A 474 -13.60 -50.82 -0.74
C LEU A 474 -15.01 -50.42 -1.14
N LYS A 475 -15.95 -51.12 -0.53
CA LYS A 475 -17.39 -51.14 -0.77
C LYS A 475 -18.04 -49.77 -0.60
N LEU A 476 -19.03 -49.51 -1.47
CA LEU A 476 -20.17 -48.63 -1.19
C LEU A 476 -20.71 -48.92 0.22
N MET A 477 -20.72 -47.92 1.11
CA MET A 477 -21.63 -47.91 2.25
C MET A 477 -22.19 -46.51 2.51
N ASP A 478 -23.50 -46.48 2.35
CA ASP A 478 -24.55 -45.74 3.04
C ASP A 478 -24.62 -44.21 3.08
N ARG A 479 -25.77 -43.74 2.57
CA ARG A 479 -26.31 -42.39 2.70
C ARG A 479 -26.94 -42.21 4.10
N GLN A 480 -26.98 -40.94 4.52
CA GLN A 480 -27.71 -40.38 5.67
C GLN A 480 -27.00 -40.41 7.03
N ARG A 481 -26.14 -39.40 7.26
CA ARG A 481 -26.14 -38.60 8.50
C ARG A 481 -25.85 -37.14 8.15
N ARG A 482 -26.65 -36.21 8.68
CA ARG A 482 -26.33 -34.77 8.69
C ARG A 482 -25.10 -34.59 9.58
N PHE A 483 -24.10 -33.85 9.11
CA PHE A 483 -22.88 -33.60 9.84
C PHE A 483 -22.91 -32.17 10.40
N GLU A 484 -22.82 -32.06 11.72
CA GLU A 484 -22.58 -30.79 12.42
C GLU A 484 -21.07 -30.50 12.43
N LEU A 485 -20.69 -29.22 12.38
CA LEU A 485 -19.30 -28.74 12.28
C LEU A 485 -18.38 -29.16 13.45
N THR A 486 -18.91 -29.82 14.47
CA THR A 486 -18.20 -30.32 15.65
C THR A 486 -17.51 -31.67 15.45
N ASP A 487 -17.80 -32.39 14.37
CA ASP A 487 -17.17 -33.68 14.05
C ASP A 487 -15.85 -33.53 13.23
N LEU A 488 -15.34 -32.29 13.06
CA LEU A 488 -14.07 -31.97 12.38
C LEU A 488 -12.79 -32.25 13.20
N PHE A 489 -12.89 -32.95 14.32
CA PHE A 489 -11.73 -33.46 15.06
C PHE A 489 -11.75 -34.99 15.10
N PRO A 490 -11.09 -35.68 14.15
CA PRO A 490 -10.85 -37.10 14.31
C PRO A 490 -9.98 -37.35 15.55
N LYS A 491 -10.46 -38.21 16.46
CA LYS A 491 -9.61 -38.86 17.45
C LYS A 491 -8.54 -39.66 16.69
N ASP A 492 -7.28 -39.30 16.92
CA ASP A 492 -6.09 -39.89 16.33
C ASP A 492 -6.10 -41.44 16.41
N PRO A 493 -5.93 -42.20 15.29
CA PRO A 493 -5.98 -43.66 15.31
C PRO A 493 -4.67 -44.34 15.74
N TYR A 494 -3.62 -43.61 16.13
CA TYR A 494 -2.34 -44.20 16.56
C TYR A 494 -1.88 -43.65 17.91
N GLY A 495 -2.39 -44.25 19.00
CA GLY A 495 -1.98 -43.93 20.36
C GLY A 495 -2.43 -42.54 20.80
N GLU A 496 -2.51 -42.31 22.11
CA GLU A 496 -2.62 -40.93 22.59
C GLU A 496 -1.51 -40.10 21.93
N PRO A 497 -1.80 -38.92 21.35
CA PRO A 497 -0.72 -38.01 20.95
C PRO A 497 0.16 -37.85 22.19
N PRO A 498 1.50 -37.99 22.08
CA PRO A 498 2.36 -37.88 23.25
C PRO A 498 1.96 -36.59 23.94
N LYS A 499 1.48 -36.67 25.19
CA LYS A 499 1.10 -35.48 25.96
C LYS A 499 2.25 -34.51 25.76
N ARG A 500 2.01 -33.43 24.99
CA ARG A 500 2.99 -32.38 24.79
C ARG A 500 3.05 -31.69 26.13
N HIS A 501 3.88 -32.23 27.01
CA HIS A 501 4.15 -31.64 28.30
C HIS A 501 4.66 -30.24 28.02
N GLY A 502 3.98 -29.23 28.59
CA GLY A 502 4.46 -27.86 28.49
C GLY A 502 5.89 -27.79 29.02
N ILE A 503 6.72 -26.88 28.51
CA ILE A 503 8.10 -26.73 29.00
C ILE A 503 8.14 -26.58 30.53
N ALA A 504 7.14 -25.91 31.12
CA ALA A 504 6.98 -25.79 32.57
C ALA A 504 6.75 -27.14 33.26
N GLU A 505 5.97 -28.04 32.68
CA GLU A 505 5.72 -29.37 33.25
C GLU A 505 6.97 -30.26 33.17
N LEU A 506 7.70 -30.21 32.06
CA LEU A 506 8.95 -30.94 31.90
C LEU A 506 10.03 -30.43 32.86
N VAL A 507 10.23 -29.11 32.90
CA VAL A 507 11.21 -28.45 33.78
C VAL A 507 10.90 -28.70 35.26
N ASN A 508 9.62 -28.73 35.64
CA ASN A 508 9.17 -28.97 37.01
C ASN A 508 9.01 -30.47 37.36
N SER A 509 9.27 -31.39 36.43
CA SER A 509 9.09 -32.84 36.63
C SER A 509 10.13 -33.49 37.57
N GLY A 510 11.12 -32.73 38.03
CA GLY A 510 12.22 -33.24 38.85
C GLY A 510 13.22 -34.13 38.10
N LYS A 511 13.13 -34.21 36.77
CA LYS A 511 14.05 -34.96 35.89
C LYS A 511 14.92 -34.00 35.07
N ALA A 512 16.06 -34.49 34.58
CA ALA A 512 16.85 -33.73 33.62
C ALA A 512 16.13 -33.70 32.26
N VAL A 513 16.03 -32.52 31.66
CA VAL A 513 15.30 -32.28 30.40
C VAL A 513 16.25 -31.75 29.35
N GLU A 514 16.30 -32.40 28.19
CA GLU A 514 16.99 -31.87 27.01
C GLU A 514 16.05 -30.91 26.26
N LEU A 515 16.54 -29.70 25.99
CA LEU A 515 15.84 -28.66 25.25
C LEU A 515 16.61 -28.36 23.97
N VAL A 516 15.92 -28.45 22.84
CA VAL A 516 16.48 -28.07 21.54
C VAL A 516 15.86 -26.73 21.13
N GLU A 517 16.68 -25.68 21.10
CA GLU A 517 16.31 -24.42 20.47
C GLU A 517 16.27 -24.64 18.96
N ILE A 518 15.10 -24.48 18.38
CA ILE A 518 14.90 -24.48 16.94
C ILE A 518 14.70 -23.02 16.55
N GLU A 519 15.54 -22.52 15.63
CA GLU A 519 15.40 -21.18 15.11
C GLU A 519 14.11 -21.07 14.27
N LYS A 520 13.62 -19.85 14.01
CA LYS A 520 12.42 -19.62 13.18
C LYS A 520 12.55 -20.25 11.77
N SER A 521 13.79 -20.49 11.32
CA SER A 521 14.16 -21.16 10.07
C SER A 521 13.97 -22.69 10.07
N GLY A 522 13.65 -23.30 11.21
CA GLY A 522 13.52 -24.76 11.34
C GLY A 522 14.85 -25.50 11.55
N HIS A 523 15.99 -24.80 11.53
CA HIS A 523 17.28 -25.38 11.88
C HIS A 523 17.41 -25.55 13.40
N GLN A 524 17.95 -26.70 13.84
CA GLN A 524 18.29 -26.94 15.25
C GLN A 524 19.49 -26.04 15.61
N GLY A 525 19.24 -24.96 16.35
CA GLY A 525 20.25 -23.96 16.67
C GLY A 525 21.13 -24.38 17.84
N ARG A 526 20.53 -24.71 19.00
CA ARG A 526 21.28 -25.00 20.24
C ARG A 526 20.61 -26.08 21.07
N ARG A 527 21.41 -27.01 21.59
CA ARG A 527 20.95 -28.05 22.52
C ARG A 527 21.37 -27.72 23.94
N TRP A 528 20.43 -27.82 24.87
CA TRP A 528 20.59 -27.51 26.28
C TRP A 528 20.13 -28.69 27.12
N LEU A 529 20.77 -28.89 28.26
CA LEU A 529 20.36 -29.86 29.27
C LEU A 529 20.01 -29.10 30.56
N HIS A 530 18.75 -29.14 30.97
CA HIS A 530 18.23 -28.54 32.19
C HIS A 530 18.16 -29.58 33.31
N PHE A 531 18.86 -29.38 34.41
CA PHE A 531 18.89 -30.28 35.57
C PHE A 531 17.81 -29.91 36.61
N PRO A 532 17.39 -30.84 37.48
CA PRO A 532 16.39 -30.59 38.53
C PRO A 532 16.76 -29.48 39.53
N ASN A 533 18.05 -29.14 39.64
CA ASN A 533 18.57 -28.04 40.47
C ASN A 533 18.65 -26.69 39.73
N HIS A 534 17.91 -26.54 38.63
CA HIS A 534 17.88 -25.34 37.78
C HIS A 534 19.21 -24.99 37.09
N ARG A 535 20.20 -25.89 37.08
CA ARG A 535 21.41 -25.70 36.27
C ARG A 535 21.12 -26.03 34.80
N VAL A 536 21.65 -25.21 33.90
CA VAL A 536 21.53 -25.41 32.45
C VAL A 536 22.93 -25.61 31.86
N LEU A 537 23.11 -26.65 31.04
CA LEU A 537 24.37 -26.94 30.36
C LEU A 537 24.16 -26.96 28.84
N ARG A 538 24.94 -26.17 28.11
CA ARG A 538 24.93 -26.18 26.64
C ARG A 538 25.71 -27.38 26.14
N MET A 539 25.07 -28.25 25.36
CA MET A 539 25.77 -29.36 24.70
C MET A 539 26.54 -28.82 23.50
N ARG A 540 27.87 -29.00 23.48
CA ARG A 540 28.70 -28.68 22.32
C ARG A 540 28.61 -29.82 21.30
N GLU A 541 28.27 -29.46 20.07
CA GLU A 541 28.36 -30.35 18.92
C GLU A 541 29.84 -30.52 18.53
N ASN A 542 30.26 -31.75 18.26
CA ASN A 542 31.64 -32.08 17.85
C ASN A 542 31.91 -31.55 16.43
N GLU A 543 32.18 -30.26 16.27
CA GLU A 543 32.78 -29.75 15.04
C GLU A 543 34.30 -29.85 15.14
N ARG A 544 34.87 -30.74 14.33
CA ARG A 544 36.30 -30.81 14.02
C ARG A 544 36.70 -29.53 13.26
N ASP A 545 37.13 -28.50 13.98
CA ASP A 545 37.54 -27.24 13.39
C ASP A 545 39.09 -27.20 13.21
N THR A 546 39.58 -27.84 12.14
CA THR A 546 41.02 -27.85 11.76
C THR A 546 41.32 -26.77 10.70
N GLY A 547 41.03 -25.50 11.01
CA GLY A 547 41.26 -24.37 10.10
C GLY A 547 42.25 -23.33 10.65
N THR A 548 43.26 -22.98 9.84
CA THR A 548 44.25 -21.93 10.16
C THR A 548 43.63 -20.52 10.24
N PRO A 549 44.28 -19.53 10.91
CA PRO A 549 43.72 -18.20 11.15
C PRO A 549 43.37 -17.40 9.89
N ALA A 550 44.10 -17.62 8.79
CA ALA A 550 43.82 -16.97 7.50
C ALA A 550 42.49 -17.44 6.89
N ASN A 551 42.18 -18.74 7.01
CA ASN A 551 40.90 -19.30 6.58
C ASN A 551 39.73 -18.74 7.41
N ARG A 552 39.91 -18.47 8.71
CA ARG A 552 38.87 -17.84 9.53
C ARG A 552 38.52 -16.41 9.10
N ARG A 553 39.50 -15.61 8.66
CA ARG A 553 39.24 -14.27 8.11
C ARG A 553 38.55 -14.35 6.74
N LEU A 554 39.01 -15.21 5.85
CA LEU A 554 38.43 -15.38 4.51
C LEU A 554 36.99 -15.95 4.57
N LEU A 555 36.73 -16.90 5.47
CA LEU A 555 35.37 -17.38 5.75
C LEU A 555 34.49 -16.28 6.34
N GLY A 556 35.02 -15.42 7.21
CA GLY A 556 34.28 -14.28 7.78
C GLY A 556 33.83 -13.26 6.73
N TRP A 557 34.70 -12.94 5.76
CA TRP A 557 34.36 -11.99 4.67
C TRP A 557 33.38 -12.60 3.68
N ARG A 558 33.54 -13.89 3.34
CA ARG A 558 32.56 -14.62 2.52
C ARG A 558 31.20 -14.70 3.19
N LYS A 559 31.17 -14.96 4.50
CA LYS A 559 29.94 -15.00 5.30
C LYS A 559 29.26 -13.63 5.34
N TRP A 560 30.02 -12.56 5.59
CA TRP A 560 29.51 -11.19 5.58
C TRP A 560 28.96 -10.77 4.21
N LEU A 561 29.64 -11.11 3.11
CA LEU A 561 29.13 -10.87 1.75
C LEU A 561 27.84 -11.66 1.50
N PHE A 562 27.78 -12.93 1.89
CA PHE A 562 26.58 -13.74 1.74
C PHE A 562 25.40 -13.18 2.55
N GLU A 563 25.63 -12.79 3.80
CA GLU A 563 24.62 -12.17 4.67
C GLU A 563 24.18 -10.78 4.17
N ALA A 564 25.00 -10.05 3.44
CA ALA A 564 24.63 -8.76 2.86
C ALA A 564 23.59 -8.90 1.73
N PHE A 565 23.69 -9.96 0.93
CA PHE A 565 22.86 -10.14 -0.27
C PHE A 565 21.75 -11.18 -0.11
N VAL A 566 21.85 -12.12 0.83
CA VAL A 566 20.90 -13.22 0.97
C VAL A 566 20.03 -13.03 2.22
N PRO A 567 18.72 -13.35 2.19
CA PRO A 567 17.85 -13.29 3.37
C PRO A 567 18.33 -14.21 4.50
N VAL A 568 18.13 -13.79 5.75
CA VAL A 568 18.41 -14.62 6.93
C VAL A 568 17.56 -15.89 6.87
N GLY A 569 18.18 -17.03 7.20
CA GLY A 569 17.51 -18.34 7.14
C GLY A 569 17.35 -18.92 5.73
N PHE A 570 17.99 -18.34 4.71
CA PHE A 570 18.03 -18.92 3.37
C PHE A 570 18.66 -20.33 3.39
N PRO A 571 18.13 -21.30 2.64
CA PRO A 571 17.03 -21.18 1.68
C PRO A 571 15.62 -21.30 2.29
N SER A 572 15.48 -21.69 3.55
CA SER A 572 14.18 -21.98 4.19
C SER A 572 13.28 -20.78 4.44
N SER A 573 13.82 -19.56 4.42
CA SER A 573 13.07 -18.33 4.66
C SER A 573 12.37 -17.77 3.42
N VAL A 574 12.66 -18.34 2.25
CA VAL A 574 12.10 -17.92 0.96
C VAL A 574 11.50 -19.10 0.22
N SER A 575 10.67 -18.83 -0.78
CA SER A 575 10.16 -19.90 -1.64
C SER A 575 11.25 -20.51 -2.52
N SER A 576 11.04 -21.78 -2.91
CA SER A 576 12.05 -22.60 -3.61
C SER A 576 12.45 -22.05 -4.98
N ASP A 577 11.59 -21.23 -5.58
CA ASP A 577 11.77 -20.56 -6.87
C ASP A 577 12.50 -19.21 -6.79
N TYR A 578 12.71 -18.66 -5.58
CA TYR A 578 13.36 -17.36 -5.37
C TYR A 578 14.76 -17.29 -6.00
N ALA A 579 15.62 -18.29 -5.74
CA ALA A 579 17.00 -18.25 -6.21
C ALA A 579 17.09 -18.24 -7.75
N ALA A 580 16.21 -19.01 -8.41
CA ALA A 580 16.14 -19.05 -9.87
C ALA A 580 15.64 -17.72 -10.43
N TYR A 581 14.54 -17.18 -9.89
CA TYR A 581 14.02 -15.86 -10.27
C TYR A 581 15.08 -14.76 -10.11
N GLN A 582 15.70 -14.70 -8.92
CA GLN A 582 16.63 -13.65 -8.55
C GLN A 582 17.90 -13.64 -9.40
N THR A 583 18.35 -14.82 -9.83
CA THR A 583 19.47 -14.94 -10.79
C THR A 583 19.13 -14.28 -12.12
N TYR A 584 17.94 -14.53 -12.65
CA TYR A 584 17.51 -13.94 -13.92
C TYR A 584 17.17 -12.45 -13.78
N ASP A 585 16.55 -12.03 -12.69
CA ASP A 585 16.25 -10.62 -12.40
C ASP A 585 17.53 -9.78 -12.26
N SER A 586 18.57 -10.35 -11.62
CA SER A 586 19.90 -9.72 -11.57
C SER A 586 20.52 -9.57 -12.96
N LEU A 587 20.54 -10.62 -13.77
CA LEU A 587 21.06 -10.55 -15.14
C LEU A 587 20.24 -9.58 -16.00
N GLN A 588 18.93 -9.52 -15.79
CA GLN A 588 18.06 -8.54 -16.44
C GLN A 588 18.49 -7.12 -16.07
N ALA A 589 18.64 -6.79 -14.79
CA ALA A 589 19.06 -5.47 -14.32
C ALA A 589 20.41 -5.04 -14.91
N PHE A 590 21.34 -5.99 -15.05
CA PHE A 590 22.63 -5.76 -15.72
C PHE A 590 22.46 -5.29 -17.18
N PHE A 591 21.71 -6.04 -18.00
CA PHE A 591 21.47 -5.66 -19.40
C PHE A 591 20.68 -4.35 -19.52
N SER A 592 19.69 -4.13 -18.65
CA SER A 592 18.89 -2.89 -18.61
C SER A 592 19.75 -1.66 -18.36
N THR A 593 20.70 -1.76 -17.42
CA THR A 593 21.60 -0.65 -17.08
C THR A 593 22.46 -0.22 -18.28
N ILE A 594 22.99 -1.17 -19.04
CA ILE A 594 23.79 -0.90 -20.24
C ILE A 594 22.91 -0.27 -21.34
N THR A 595 21.73 -0.85 -21.58
CA THR A 595 20.73 -0.34 -22.52
C THR A 595 20.34 1.11 -22.22
N SER A 596 20.12 1.45 -20.95
CA SER A 596 19.76 2.80 -20.52
C SER A 596 20.87 3.82 -20.79
N LEU A 597 22.15 3.45 -20.62
CA LEU A 597 23.28 4.34 -20.91
C LEU A 597 23.39 4.66 -22.40
N LEU A 598 23.17 3.66 -23.27
CA LEU A 598 23.16 3.87 -24.73
C LEU A 598 21.99 4.75 -25.17
N ALA A 599 20.80 4.53 -24.60
CA ALA A 599 19.61 5.34 -24.90
C ALA A 599 19.75 6.80 -24.44
N ASN A 600 20.35 7.05 -23.26
CA ASN A 600 20.54 8.40 -22.72
C ASN A 600 21.34 9.32 -23.65
N ARG A 601 22.32 8.79 -24.39
CA ARG A 601 23.07 9.57 -25.39
C ARG A 601 22.15 10.10 -26.50
N ALA A 602 21.25 9.25 -27.01
CA ALA A 602 20.29 9.64 -28.04
C ALA A 602 19.23 10.60 -27.51
N LEU A 603 18.79 10.43 -26.26
CA LEU A 603 17.87 11.35 -25.59
C LEU A 603 18.47 12.76 -25.46
N LEU A 604 19.74 12.89 -25.06
CA LEU A 604 20.42 14.19 -24.94
C LEU A 604 20.50 14.91 -26.29
N GLN A 605 20.84 14.19 -27.36
CA GLN A 605 20.77 14.74 -28.72
C GLN A 605 19.32 15.11 -29.11
N GLY A 606 18.36 14.28 -28.70
CA GLY A 606 16.92 14.56 -28.81
C GLY A 606 16.48 15.84 -28.09
N LEU A 607 17.10 16.22 -26.99
CA LEU A 607 16.75 17.46 -26.27
C LEU A 607 17.43 18.71 -26.84
N GLY A 608 18.22 18.58 -27.91
CA GLY A 608 18.93 19.68 -28.55
C GLY A 608 20.32 19.94 -27.96
N VAL A 609 20.82 19.05 -27.08
CA VAL A 609 22.19 19.14 -26.56
C VAL A 609 23.16 18.86 -27.71
N GLY A 610 23.87 19.91 -28.15
CA GLY A 610 24.82 19.86 -29.27
C GLY A 610 24.31 20.44 -30.59
N ASP A 611 23.07 20.94 -30.66
CA ASP A 611 22.53 21.65 -31.84
C ASP A 611 22.44 23.15 -31.57
N ALA A 612 23.28 23.93 -32.26
CA ALA A 612 23.37 25.39 -32.11
C ALA A 612 22.08 26.14 -32.50
N ASN A 613 21.17 25.49 -33.23
CA ASN A 613 19.89 26.06 -33.68
C ASN A 613 18.70 25.68 -32.77
N SER A 614 18.91 24.89 -31.71
CA SER A 614 17.82 24.44 -30.84
C SER A 614 17.46 25.51 -29.80
N SER A 615 16.21 25.98 -29.82
CA SER A 615 15.70 26.95 -28.84
C SER A 615 15.54 26.31 -27.46
N ALA A 616 16.17 26.88 -26.43
CA ALA A 616 15.98 26.47 -25.03
C ALA A 616 14.49 26.46 -24.62
N THR A 617 13.69 27.36 -25.18
CA THR A 617 12.24 27.42 -24.97
C THR A 617 11.53 26.17 -25.52
N TYR A 618 11.94 25.67 -26.69
CA TYR A 618 11.37 24.45 -27.27
C TYR A 618 11.68 23.23 -26.38
N ALA A 619 12.92 23.09 -25.91
CA ALA A 619 13.30 22.01 -25.00
C ALA A 619 12.52 22.07 -23.67
N MET A 620 12.32 23.27 -23.12
CA MET A 620 11.52 23.47 -21.90
C MET A 620 10.05 23.08 -22.11
N LEU A 621 9.41 23.57 -23.17
CA LEU A 621 8.00 23.26 -23.48
C LEU A 621 7.80 21.77 -23.76
N LEU A 622 8.73 21.14 -24.47
CA LEU A 622 8.72 19.70 -24.73
C LEU A 622 8.83 18.90 -23.43
N THR A 623 9.69 19.33 -22.50
CA THR A 623 9.84 18.69 -21.18
C THR A 623 8.54 18.77 -20.37
N VAL A 624 7.89 19.94 -20.33
CA VAL A 624 6.59 20.11 -19.66
C VAL A 624 5.53 19.19 -20.27
N LEU A 625 5.49 19.06 -21.60
CA LEU A 625 4.53 18.20 -22.29
C LEU A 625 4.78 16.71 -21.98
N LYS A 626 6.05 16.27 -21.97
CA LYS A 626 6.44 14.91 -21.55
C LYS A 626 5.96 14.61 -20.13
N ASP A 627 6.22 15.52 -19.19
CA ASP A 627 5.86 15.35 -17.78
C ASP A 627 4.33 15.29 -17.58
N ALA A 628 3.58 16.15 -18.28
CA ALA A 628 2.12 16.12 -18.26
C ALA A 628 1.57 14.79 -18.80
N THR A 629 2.11 14.32 -19.94
CA THR A 629 1.72 13.06 -20.56
C THR A 629 2.01 11.87 -19.63
N SER A 630 3.18 11.86 -18.99
CA SER A 630 3.61 10.85 -18.02
C SER A 630 2.64 10.73 -16.84
N ARG A 631 2.25 11.86 -16.24
CA ARG A 631 1.32 11.90 -15.10
C ARG A 631 -0.08 11.42 -15.49
N ILE A 632 -0.58 11.83 -16.65
CA ILE A 632 -1.88 11.37 -17.17
C ILE A 632 -1.86 9.87 -17.43
N ALA A 633 -0.81 9.36 -18.09
CA ALA A 633 -0.65 7.93 -18.37
C ALA A 633 -0.60 7.10 -17.08
N THR A 634 0.11 7.58 -16.06
CA THR A 634 0.19 6.95 -14.73
C THR A 634 -1.20 6.78 -14.12
N ILE A 635 -2.00 7.86 -14.07
CA ILE A 635 -3.34 7.85 -13.45
C ILE A 635 -4.29 6.92 -14.21
N ILE A 636 -4.33 7.04 -15.55
CA ILE A 636 -5.23 6.23 -16.39
C ILE A 636 -4.87 4.74 -16.26
N PHE A 637 -3.58 4.40 -16.32
CA PHE A 637 -3.15 3.01 -16.25
C PHE A 637 -3.40 2.40 -14.87
N ALA A 638 -3.08 3.13 -13.80
CA ALA A 638 -3.33 2.68 -12.43
C ALA A 638 -4.84 2.46 -12.18
N HIS A 639 -5.69 3.39 -12.62
CA HIS A 639 -7.14 3.25 -12.50
C HIS A 639 -7.68 2.05 -13.31
N ARG A 640 -7.21 1.86 -14.55
CA ARG A 640 -7.77 0.85 -15.46
C ARG A 640 -7.29 -0.58 -15.19
N PHE A 641 -6.07 -0.74 -14.70
CA PHE A 641 -5.38 -2.03 -14.60
C PHE A 641 -4.89 -2.38 -13.19
N GLY A 642 -4.96 -1.47 -12.21
CA GLY A 642 -4.43 -1.67 -10.86
C GLY A 642 -4.86 -2.99 -10.20
N LEU A 643 -6.14 -3.35 -10.30
CA LEU A 643 -6.70 -4.58 -9.73
C LEU A 643 -6.32 -5.86 -10.49
N VAL A 644 -5.87 -5.74 -11.74
CA VAL A 644 -5.49 -6.89 -12.60
C VAL A 644 -4.02 -7.27 -12.39
N ILE A 645 -3.18 -6.33 -11.94
CA ILE A 645 -1.72 -6.52 -11.92
C ILE A 645 -1.30 -7.61 -10.93
N GLU A 646 -1.87 -7.67 -9.74
CA GLU A 646 -1.49 -8.67 -8.72
C GLU A 646 -1.82 -10.11 -9.17
N PRO A 647 -3.04 -10.43 -9.63
CA PRO A 647 -3.35 -11.77 -10.17
C PRO A 647 -2.52 -12.16 -11.40
N GLU A 648 -2.16 -11.19 -12.22
CA GLU A 648 -1.41 -11.34 -13.47
C GLU A 648 0.05 -10.88 -13.33
N ALA A 649 0.63 -10.99 -12.13
CA ALA A 649 1.94 -10.39 -11.80
C ALA A 649 3.03 -10.78 -12.80
N LYS A 650 3.10 -12.04 -13.23
CA LYS A 650 4.09 -12.52 -14.22
C LYS A 650 3.98 -11.79 -15.56
N LYS A 651 2.75 -11.59 -16.05
CA LYS A 651 2.48 -10.89 -17.30
C LYS A 651 2.88 -9.42 -17.20
N TYR A 652 2.47 -8.74 -16.12
CA TYR A 652 2.77 -7.32 -15.95
C TYR A 652 4.25 -7.06 -15.61
N ARG A 653 4.93 -8.00 -14.95
CA ARG A 653 6.38 -7.94 -14.74
C ARG A 653 7.15 -7.99 -16.05
N PHE A 654 6.70 -8.81 -17.00
CA PHE A 654 7.28 -8.87 -18.36
C PHE A 654 6.87 -7.65 -19.22
N LEU A 655 5.59 -7.25 -19.19
CA LEU A 655 5.10 -6.11 -19.97
C LEU A 655 5.72 -4.79 -19.55
N ALA A 656 6.05 -4.60 -18.27
CA ALA A 656 6.73 -3.40 -17.79
C ALA A 656 8.05 -3.17 -18.55
N ASP A 657 8.87 -4.21 -18.66
CA ASP A 657 10.13 -4.15 -19.40
C ASP A 657 9.90 -3.93 -20.89
N LEU A 658 8.87 -4.55 -21.48
CA LEU A 658 8.50 -4.29 -22.87
C LEU A 658 8.12 -2.81 -23.11
N PHE A 659 7.40 -2.17 -22.19
CA PHE A 659 7.09 -0.76 -22.26
C PHE A 659 8.35 0.11 -22.13
N ASN A 660 9.23 -0.24 -21.19
CA ASN A 660 10.50 0.47 -21.00
C ASN A 660 11.40 0.38 -22.23
N ASP A 661 11.56 -0.82 -22.81
CA ASP A 661 12.37 -1.05 -24.00
C ASP A 661 11.78 -0.36 -25.23
N SER A 662 10.45 -0.35 -25.35
CA SER A 662 9.75 0.42 -26.39
C SER A 662 10.01 1.92 -26.24
N ALA A 663 10.04 2.44 -25.01
CA ALA A 663 10.39 3.83 -24.75
C ALA A 663 11.83 4.13 -25.18
N PHE A 664 12.78 3.25 -24.86
CA PHE A 664 14.16 3.42 -25.31
C PHE A 664 14.30 3.44 -26.84
N PHE A 665 13.57 2.59 -27.56
CA PHE A 665 13.56 2.64 -29.02
C PHE A 665 12.98 3.94 -29.55
N LEU A 666 11.88 4.45 -28.98
CA LEU A 666 11.31 5.73 -29.39
C LEU A 666 12.29 6.89 -29.18
N GLU A 667 13.06 6.87 -28.10
CA GLU A 667 14.10 7.87 -27.85
C GLU A 667 15.28 7.73 -28.80
N LEU A 668 15.74 6.50 -29.04
CA LEU A 668 16.82 6.21 -29.98
C LEU A 668 16.48 6.62 -31.41
N PHE A 669 15.21 6.43 -31.83
CA PHE A 669 14.73 6.82 -33.15
C PHE A 669 14.29 8.29 -33.23
N SER A 670 14.11 8.97 -32.09
CA SER A 670 13.62 10.35 -32.06
C SER A 670 14.41 11.35 -32.93
N PRO A 671 15.75 11.22 -33.11
CA PRO A 671 16.50 12.13 -33.99
C PRO A 671 16.18 11.98 -35.47
N TYR A 672 15.58 10.85 -35.90
CA TYR A 672 15.22 10.61 -37.31
C TYR A 672 13.85 11.18 -37.68
N PHE A 673 13.09 11.68 -36.71
CA PHE A 673 11.80 12.31 -36.96
C PHE A 673 11.93 13.84 -37.09
N GLY A 674 11.05 14.46 -37.88
CA GLY A 674 10.88 15.92 -37.87
C GLY A 674 10.36 16.42 -36.51
N SER A 675 10.39 17.73 -36.25
CA SER A 675 10.13 18.33 -34.93
C SER A 675 8.84 17.87 -34.24
N PHE A 676 7.75 17.70 -35.01
CA PHE A 676 6.49 17.17 -34.47
C PHE A 676 6.56 15.68 -34.14
N GLY A 677 7.09 14.86 -35.05
CA GLY A 677 7.25 13.42 -34.84
C GLY A 677 8.21 13.11 -33.68
N LYS A 678 9.25 13.92 -33.53
CA LYS A 678 10.19 13.88 -32.40
C LYS A 678 9.49 14.17 -31.07
N ALA A 679 8.70 15.24 -31.00
CA ALA A 679 7.93 15.58 -29.80
C ALA A 679 6.95 14.46 -29.44
N ALA A 680 6.24 13.90 -30.43
CA ALA A 680 5.32 12.78 -30.23
C ALA A 680 6.05 11.52 -29.72
N ALA A 681 7.17 11.14 -30.34
CA ALA A 681 7.95 9.97 -29.94
C ALA A 681 8.44 10.08 -28.49
N LEU A 682 8.95 11.25 -28.10
CA LEU A 682 9.43 11.49 -26.73
C LEU A 682 8.31 11.53 -25.69
N CYS A 683 7.14 12.08 -26.02
CA CYS A 683 5.97 12.08 -25.11
C CYS A 683 5.40 10.66 -24.94
N VAL A 684 5.31 9.89 -26.03
CA VAL A 684 4.87 8.48 -25.97
C VAL A 684 5.90 7.64 -25.21
N GLY A 685 7.19 7.85 -25.41
CA GLY A 685 8.24 7.20 -24.64
C GLY A 685 8.11 7.45 -23.14
N GLU A 686 7.85 8.70 -22.74
CA GLU A 686 7.65 9.04 -21.33
C GLU A 686 6.36 8.42 -20.76
N ALA A 687 5.28 8.38 -21.55
CA ALA A 687 4.05 7.69 -21.16
C ALA A 687 4.28 6.19 -20.94
N LEU A 688 5.06 5.54 -21.80
CA LEU A 688 5.43 4.14 -21.66
C LEU A 688 6.29 3.88 -20.42
N ARG A 689 7.20 4.78 -20.06
CA ARG A 689 7.96 4.70 -18.80
C ARG A 689 7.08 4.84 -17.57
N ALA A 690 6.12 5.77 -17.59
CA ALA A 690 5.13 5.89 -16.53
C ALA A 690 4.33 4.59 -16.34
N VAL A 691 3.86 4.01 -17.44
CA VAL A 691 3.15 2.72 -17.42
C VAL A 691 4.05 1.59 -16.91
N CYS A 692 5.30 1.53 -17.36
CA CYS A 692 6.31 0.61 -16.84
C CYS A 692 6.45 0.75 -15.32
N GLY A 693 6.61 1.96 -14.79
CA GLY A 693 6.78 2.20 -13.36
C GLY A 693 5.63 1.65 -12.51
N VAL A 694 4.38 1.84 -12.95
CA VAL A 694 3.20 1.29 -12.27
C VAL A 694 3.15 -0.23 -12.38
N ALA A 695 3.34 -0.78 -13.58
CA ALA A 695 3.30 -2.23 -13.82
C ALA A 695 4.42 -2.98 -13.09
N ALA A 696 5.66 -2.48 -13.15
CA ALA A 696 6.82 -3.06 -12.46
C ALA A 696 6.66 -2.97 -10.94
N GLY A 697 6.25 -1.81 -10.40
CA GLY A 697 6.10 -1.62 -8.95
C GLY A 697 5.06 -2.56 -8.34
N ALA A 698 3.87 -2.64 -8.93
CA ALA A 698 2.80 -3.48 -8.42
C ALA A 698 3.07 -4.99 -8.65
N SER A 699 3.61 -5.39 -9.81
CA SER A 699 3.96 -6.79 -10.05
C SER A 699 5.12 -7.27 -9.18
N LYS A 700 6.15 -6.44 -8.96
CA LYS A 700 7.26 -6.73 -8.04
C LYS A 700 6.75 -6.94 -6.62
N ALA A 701 5.86 -6.07 -6.12
CA ALA A 701 5.27 -6.23 -4.80
C ALA A 701 4.53 -7.57 -4.62
N ALA A 702 3.76 -7.99 -5.63
CA ALA A 702 3.08 -9.29 -5.62
C ALA A 702 4.07 -10.49 -5.64
N LEU A 703 5.16 -10.39 -6.41
CA LEU A 703 6.20 -11.42 -6.46
C LEU A 703 7.00 -11.51 -5.15
N SER A 704 7.41 -10.37 -4.58
CA SER A 704 8.12 -10.34 -3.30
C SER A 704 7.26 -10.90 -2.16
N ALA A 705 5.95 -10.64 -2.17
CA ALA A 705 5.00 -11.24 -1.23
C ALA A 705 4.92 -12.76 -1.37
N HIS A 706 5.00 -13.29 -2.59
CA HIS A 706 5.09 -14.73 -2.84
C HIS A 706 6.41 -15.35 -2.36
N PHE A 707 7.53 -14.64 -2.55
CA PHE A 707 8.85 -15.16 -2.15
C PHE A 707 9.04 -15.20 -0.62
N ALA A 708 8.36 -14.32 0.14
CA ALA A 708 8.46 -14.27 1.59
C ALA A 708 7.66 -15.39 2.27
N GLN A 709 8.33 -16.25 3.06
CA GLN A 709 7.67 -17.37 3.75
C GLN A 709 7.58 -17.23 5.28
N GLN A 710 8.33 -16.33 5.91
CA GLN A 710 8.46 -16.26 7.38
C GLN A 710 8.21 -14.87 7.98
N ASP A 711 7.29 -14.12 7.37
CA ASP A 711 7.05 -12.68 7.63
C ASP A 711 8.30 -11.81 7.35
N ASN A 712 9.13 -12.24 6.41
CA ASN A 712 10.41 -11.62 6.05
C ASN A 712 10.33 -10.73 4.81
N LEU A 713 9.13 -10.26 4.42
CA LEU A 713 8.91 -9.47 3.21
C LEU A 713 9.77 -8.18 3.17
N SER A 714 9.85 -7.45 4.29
CA SER A 714 10.64 -6.22 4.36
C SER A 714 12.14 -6.48 4.25
N GLU A 715 12.63 -7.57 4.84
CA GLU A 715 14.03 -7.98 4.74
C GLU A 715 14.36 -8.42 3.32
N LEU A 716 13.52 -9.28 2.72
CA LEU A 716 13.66 -9.75 1.35
C LEU A 716 13.75 -8.57 0.36
N ASN A 717 12.85 -7.59 0.48
CA ASN A 717 12.90 -6.37 -0.34
C ASN A 717 14.20 -5.57 -0.17
N ALA A 718 14.73 -5.48 1.05
CA ALA A 718 16.00 -4.79 1.31
C ALA A 718 17.21 -5.54 0.70
N LYS A 719 17.19 -6.88 0.72
CA LYS A 719 18.21 -7.73 0.09
C LYS A 719 18.15 -7.65 -1.43
N GLU A 720 16.96 -7.74 -2.01
CA GLU A 720 16.75 -7.53 -3.46
C GLU A 720 17.25 -6.17 -3.92
N ALA A 721 16.93 -5.08 -3.20
CA ALA A 721 17.43 -3.74 -3.54
C ALA A 721 18.97 -3.65 -3.49
N SER A 722 19.60 -4.33 -2.54
CA SER A 722 21.06 -4.39 -2.42
C SER A 722 21.68 -5.15 -3.60
N GLN A 723 21.08 -6.27 -4.01
CA GLN A 723 21.51 -7.04 -5.17
C GLN A 723 21.36 -6.24 -6.47
N GLU A 724 20.21 -5.60 -6.67
CA GLU A 724 19.93 -4.74 -7.83
C GLU A 724 20.94 -3.59 -7.92
N THR A 725 21.25 -2.94 -6.80
CA THR A 725 22.25 -1.88 -6.73
C THR A 725 23.66 -2.37 -7.09
N ALA A 726 24.08 -3.50 -6.51
CA ALA A 726 25.41 -4.06 -6.78
C ALA A 726 25.59 -4.44 -8.25
N ILE A 727 24.58 -5.08 -8.85
CA ILE A 727 24.60 -5.41 -10.27
C ILE A 727 24.50 -4.17 -11.15
N GLY A 728 23.71 -3.18 -10.76
CA GLY A 728 23.64 -1.87 -11.42
C GLY A 728 25.00 -1.18 -11.48
N LEU A 729 25.80 -1.20 -10.40
CA LEU A 729 27.16 -0.65 -10.40
C LEU A 729 28.09 -1.36 -11.40
N ILE A 730 27.99 -2.69 -11.49
CA ILE A 730 28.75 -3.48 -12.47
C ILE A 730 28.28 -3.14 -13.89
N GLY A 731 26.96 -3.04 -14.11
CA GLY A 731 26.36 -2.65 -15.38
C GLY A 731 26.77 -1.25 -15.81
N LEU A 732 26.85 -0.28 -14.89
CA LEU A 732 27.34 1.07 -15.16
C LEU A 732 28.79 1.07 -15.59
N LEU A 733 29.67 0.35 -14.88
CA LEU A 733 31.09 0.25 -15.24
C LEU A 733 31.27 -0.32 -16.66
N VAL A 734 30.63 -1.46 -16.94
CA VAL A 734 30.69 -2.10 -18.26
C VAL A 734 30.06 -1.22 -19.33
N GLY A 735 28.92 -0.60 -19.03
CA GLY A 735 28.21 0.29 -19.95
C GLY A 735 29.01 1.54 -20.31
N THR A 736 29.72 2.16 -19.36
CA THR A 736 30.62 3.30 -19.65
C THR A 736 31.74 2.91 -20.61
N ILE A 737 32.33 1.72 -20.43
CA ILE A 737 33.34 1.20 -21.37
C ILE A 737 32.73 0.99 -22.76
N ILE A 738 31.54 0.38 -22.85
CA ILE A 738 30.84 0.16 -24.13
C ILE A 738 30.51 1.49 -24.82
N VAL A 739 29.96 2.48 -24.10
CA VAL A 739 29.62 3.80 -24.64
C VAL A 739 30.86 4.52 -25.17
N HIS A 740 32.03 4.34 -24.55
CA HIS A 740 33.29 4.91 -25.01
C HIS A 740 33.83 4.22 -26.28
N LEU A 741 33.66 2.91 -26.41
CA LEU A 741 34.17 2.14 -27.56
C LEU A 741 33.26 2.18 -28.78
N VAL A 742 31.96 2.46 -28.61
CA VAL A 742 30.96 2.40 -29.66
C VAL A 742 30.47 3.80 -30.04
N GLU A 743 31.06 4.36 -31.09
CA GLU A 743 30.68 5.68 -31.61
C GLU A 743 29.72 5.61 -32.81
N ASN A 744 29.77 4.54 -33.59
CA ASN A 744 28.97 4.38 -34.81
C ASN A 744 27.50 4.07 -34.49
N GLN A 745 26.58 4.88 -35.03
CA GLN A 745 25.13 4.79 -34.75
C GLN A 745 24.49 3.46 -35.17
N THR A 746 24.95 2.85 -36.26
CA THR A 746 24.50 1.51 -36.68
C THR A 746 24.92 0.45 -35.67
N VAL A 747 26.15 0.56 -35.15
CA VAL A 747 26.65 -0.37 -34.11
C VAL A 747 25.88 -0.18 -32.81
N VAL A 748 25.57 1.07 -32.41
CA VAL A 748 24.70 1.35 -31.26
C VAL A 748 23.33 0.70 -31.43
N LEU A 749 22.70 0.82 -32.61
CA LEU A 749 21.38 0.23 -32.86
C LEU A 749 21.41 -1.30 -32.80
N VAL A 750 22.39 -1.94 -33.44
CA VAL A 750 22.55 -3.42 -33.38
C VAL A 750 22.79 -3.87 -31.95
N MET A 751 23.67 -3.18 -31.21
CA MET A 751 23.94 -3.48 -29.81
C MET A 751 22.70 -3.30 -28.94
N MET A 752 21.92 -2.25 -29.17
CA MET A 752 20.64 -2.00 -28.49
C MET A 752 19.67 -3.16 -28.67
N VAL A 753 19.50 -3.64 -29.92
CA VAL A 753 18.62 -4.78 -30.22
C VAL A 753 19.09 -6.04 -29.50
N VAL A 754 20.39 -6.33 -29.50
CA VAL A 754 20.96 -7.49 -28.80
C VAL A 754 20.78 -7.39 -27.28
N LEU A 755 21.05 -6.23 -26.69
CA LEU A 755 20.92 -6.01 -25.25
C LEU A 755 19.45 -6.07 -24.80
N VAL A 756 18.53 -5.46 -25.55
CA VAL A 756 17.08 -5.56 -25.29
C VAL A 756 16.59 -7.00 -25.44
N TYR A 757 17.08 -7.74 -26.45
CA TYR A 757 16.76 -9.15 -26.59
C TYR A 757 17.21 -9.96 -25.35
N MET A 758 18.44 -9.74 -24.89
CA MET A 758 18.95 -10.40 -23.67
C MET A 758 18.18 -9.99 -22.42
N HIS A 759 17.89 -8.70 -22.28
CA HIS A 759 17.06 -8.12 -21.20
C HIS A 759 15.70 -8.83 -21.10
N LEU A 760 14.92 -8.83 -22.19
CA LEU A 760 13.60 -9.47 -22.24
C LEU A 760 13.70 -11.00 -22.07
N ARG A 761 14.76 -11.63 -22.60
CA ARG A 761 14.96 -13.07 -22.44
C ARG A 761 15.22 -13.46 -20.99
N MET A 762 15.97 -12.65 -20.24
CA MET A 762 16.20 -12.85 -18.81
C MET A 762 14.90 -12.65 -18.01
N ASN A 763 14.15 -11.58 -18.25
CA ASN A 763 12.84 -11.39 -17.61
C ASN A 763 11.92 -12.60 -17.87
N LEU A 764 11.80 -13.05 -19.13
CA LEU A 764 10.98 -14.20 -19.48
C LEU A 764 11.38 -15.48 -18.74
N LYS A 765 12.69 -15.72 -18.56
CA LYS A 765 13.17 -16.85 -17.76
C LYS A 765 12.85 -16.67 -16.28
N GLY A 766 13.01 -15.46 -15.75
CA GLY A 766 12.66 -15.09 -14.38
C GLY A 766 11.20 -15.37 -14.08
N VAL A 767 10.26 -14.75 -14.80
CA VAL A 767 8.82 -14.92 -14.55
C VAL A 767 8.32 -16.35 -14.75
N ARG A 768 8.95 -17.13 -15.64
CA ARG A 768 8.66 -18.56 -15.81
C ARG A 768 9.18 -19.44 -14.67
N ALA A 769 10.23 -19.01 -13.97
CA ALA A 769 10.76 -19.76 -12.83
C ALA A 769 9.83 -19.67 -11.61
N VAL A 770 9.04 -18.59 -11.52
CA VAL A 770 8.13 -18.34 -10.39
C VAL A 770 7.00 -19.37 -10.36
N GLN A 771 6.64 -19.87 -9.19
CA GLN A 771 5.62 -20.89 -8.95
C GLN A 771 4.51 -20.35 -8.05
N LEU A 772 3.79 -19.33 -8.54
CA LEU A 772 2.73 -18.65 -7.78
C LEU A 772 1.63 -19.62 -7.34
N LYS A 773 1.28 -19.57 -6.05
CA LYS A 773 0.23 -20.39 -5.42
C LYS A 773 -1.18 -19.82 -5.54
N THR A 774 -1.30 -18.56 -5.91
CA THR A 774 -2.60 -17.90 -6.16
C THR A 774 -3.22 -18.42 -7.47
N LEU A 775 -4.52 -18.27 -7.65
CA LEU A 775 -5.20 -18.67 -8.89
C LEU A 775 -5.65 -17.44 -9.67
N ASN A 776 -5.22 -17.34 -10.93
CA ASN A 776 -5.86 -16.51 -11.94
C ASN A 776 -6.68 -17.40 -12.88
N LYS A 777 -7.39 -16.78 -13.82
CA LYS A 777 -8.31 -17.48 -14.73
C LYS A 777 -7.61 -18.58 -15.54
N GLN A 778 -6.38 -18.31 -15.98
CA GLN A 778 -5.59 -19.29 -16.73
C GLN A 778 -5.14 -20.47 -15.86
N ARG A 779 -4.53 -20.22 -14.70
CA ARG A 779 -4.04 -21.26 -13.78
C ARG A 779 -5.19 -22.14 -13.28
N ALA A 780 -6.33 -21.53 -12.96
CA ALA A 780 -7.55 -22.24 -12.60
C ALA A 780 -8.04 -23.14 -13.75
N SER A 781 -7.99 -22.64 -14.99
CA SER A 781 -8.38 -23.40 -16.17
C SER A 781 -7.48 -24.61 -16.41
N ILE A 782 -6.15 -24.41 -16.39
CA ILE A 782 -5.18 -25.50 -16.57
C ILE A 782 -5.38 -26.58 -15.49
N LEU A 783 -5.56 -26.16 -14.24
CA LEU A 783 -5.70 -27.08 -13.10
C LEU A 783 -6.97 -27.92 -13.22
N PHE A 784 -8.10 -27.30 -13.53
CA PHE A 784 -9.38 -27.99 -13.59
C PHE A 784 -9.54 -28.86 -14.85
N GLU A 785 -9.05 -28.40 -16.00
CA GLU A 785 -9.02 -29.19 -17.24
C GLU A 785 -8.22 -30.49 -17.05
N TRP A 786 -7.06 -30.40 -16.38
CA TRP A 786 -6.27 -31.59 -16.02
C TRP A 786 -7.01 -32.50 -15.04
N TYR A 787 -7.69 -31.93 -14.05
CA TYR A 787 -8.46 -32.72 -13.09
C TYR A 787 -9.59 -33.50 -13.78
N GLN A 788 -10.36 -32.84 -14.64
CA GLN A 788 -11.47 -33.44 -15.37
C GLN A 788 -11.02 -34.54 -16.34
N THR A 789 -9.86 -34.35 -16.98
CA THR A 789 -9.36 -35.29 -18.00
C THR A 789 -8.60 -36.48 -17.39
N MET A 790 -7.87 -36.24 -16.29
CA MET A 790 -6.87 -37.21 -15.77
C MET A 790 -7.13 -37.64 -14.31
N GLY A 791 -8.08 -37.03 -13.60
CA GLY A 791 -8.47 -37.39 -12.23
C GLY A 791 -7.46 -36.99 -11.13
N TYR A 792 -6.48 -36.14 -11.44
CA TYR A 792 -5.52 -35.65 -10.45
C TYR A 792 -5.22 -34.15 -10.58
N VAL A 793 -4.88 -33.54 -9.45
CA VAL A 793 -4.59 -32.10 -9.35
C VAL A 793 -3.11 -31.84 -9.61
N LEU A 794 -2.79 -30.80 -10.39
CA LEU A 794 -1.41 -30.38 -10.65
C LEU A 794 -0.83 -29.59 -9.48
N THR A 795 0.50 -29.67 -9.30
CA THR A 795 1.23 -28.81 -8.38
C THR A 795 1.47 -27.42 -9.01
N PRO A 796 1.70 -26.36 -8.22
CA PRO A 796 2.02 -25.02 -8.75
C PRO A 796 3.17 -25.01 -9.75
N MET A 797 4.19 -25.84 -9.54
CA MET A 797 5.31 -26.01 -10.47
C MET A 797 4.87 -26.46 -11.87
N LYS A 798 4.05 -27.52 -11.97
CA LYS A 798 3.58 -28.04 -13.26
C LYS A 798 2.67 -27.04 -13.98
N VAL A 799 1.82 -26.34 -13.24
CA VAL A 799 0.97 -25.29 -13.83
C VAL A 799 1.82 -24.12 -14.34
N ALA A 800 2.87 -23.71 -13.61
CA ALA A 800 3.78 -22.66 -14.05
C ALA A 800 4.56 -23.00 -15.34
N GLU A 801 4.83 -24.29 -15.60
CA GLU A 801 5.43 -24.73 -16.86
C GLU A 801 4.47 -24.64 -18.06
N MET A 802 3.17 -24.78 -17.80
CA MET A 802 2.11 -24.81 -18.81
C MET A 802 1.51 -23.44 -19.13
N GLU A 803 1.57 -22.50 -18.20
CA GLU A 803 0.95 -21.19 -18.40
C GLU A 803 1.65 -20.35 -19.48
N SER A 804 0.88 -19.47 -20.09
CA SER A 804 1.37 -18.53 -21.10
C SER A 804 1.56 -17.17 -20.44
N ILE A 805 2.77 -16.62 -20.52
CA ILE A 805 3.10 -15.34 -19.87
C ILE A 805 2.39 -14.15 -20.53
N LEU A 806 2.25 -14.15 -21.85
CA LEU A 806 1.76 -12.99 -22.61
C LEU A 806 0.39 -13.22 -23.25
N PHE A 807 0.24 -14.37 -23.91
CA PHE A 807 -0.85 -14.63 -24.84
C PHE A 807 -1.69 -15.79 -24.34
N TRP A 808 -2.65 -15.50 -23.48
CA TRP A 808 -3.77 -16.38 -23.18
C TRP A 808 -5.03 -15.79 -23.81
N ASN A 809 -5.73 -16.58 -24.62
CA ASN A 809 -6.85 -16.11 -25.43
C ASN A 809 -8.23 -16.30 -24.74
N GLY A 810 -8.24 -16.83 -23.51
CA GLY A 810 -9.44 -17.04 -22.70
C GLY A 810 -10.42 -18.07 -23.27
N LYS A 811 -10.02 -18.85 -24.29
CA LYS A 811 -10.87 -19.86 -24.90
C LYS A 811 -10.82 -21.15 -24.08
N ILE A 812 -11.99 -21.68 -23.75
CA ILE A 812 -12.18 -22.96 -23.06
C ILE A 812 -12.61 -24.00 -24.08
N THR A 813 -12.03 -25.19 -23.98
CA THR A 813 -12.28 -26.36 -24.82
C THR A 813 -13.31 -27.29 -24.19
N ASN A 814 -14.07 -28.01 -25.03
CA ASN A 814 -14.89 -29.14 -24.59
C ASN A 814 -14.06 -30.43 -24.54
N ALA A 815 -14.63 -31.59 -24.18
CA ALA A 815 -13.85 -32.83 -24.15
C ALA A 815 -13.40 -33.35 -25.52
N LEU A 816 -13.89 -32.80 -26.62
CA LEU A 816 -13.39 -33.06 -27.98
C LEU A 816 -12.23 -32.12 -28.35
N GLU A 817 -11.70 -31.36 -27.39
CA GLU A 817 -10.67 -30.33 -27.58
C GLU A 817 -11.09 -29.18 -28.54
N GLU A 818 -12.39 -29.03 -28.80
CA GLU A 818 -12.90 -27.93 -29.62
C GLU A 818 -13.07 -26.67 -28.76
N PRO A 819 -12.65 -25.48 -29.23
CA PRO A 819 -12.87 -24.24 -28.51
C PRO A 819 -14.36 -23.88 -28.56
N VAL A 820 -15.03 -23.92 -27.41
CA VAL A 820 -16.49 -23.77 -27.32
C VAL A 820 -16.93 -22.49 -26.63
N CYS A 821 -16.20 -22.02 -25.62
CA CYS A 821 -16.70 -20.97 -24.72
C CYS A 821 -15.62 -19.98 -24.27
N ARG A 822 -16.04 -18.78 -23.88
CA ARG A 822 -15.29 -17.90 -22.97
C ARG A 822 -16.02 -17.79 -21.64
N ILE A 823 -15.26 -17.71 -20.56
CA ILE A 823 -15.80 -17.61 -19.20
C ILE A 823 -15.26 -16.31 -18.60
N ASP A 824 -16.13 -15.49 -18.02
CA ASP A 824 -15.75 -14.27 -17.32
C ASP A 824 -16.70 -13.96 -16.16
N TYR A 825 -16.17 -13.30 -15.12
CA TYR A 825 -17.01 -12.66 -14.11
C TYR A 825 -17.62 -11.38 -14.67
N ALA A 826 -18.93 -11.19 -14.47
CA ALA A 826 -19.64 -10.03 -15.00
C ALA A 826 -19.38 -8.79 -14.15
N ARG A 827 -19.30 -7.63 -14.81
CA ARG A 827 -19.14 -6.33 -14.14
C ARG A 827 -20.46 -5.74 -13.65
N SER A 828 -21.57 -6.19 -14.23
CA SER A 828 -22.92 -5.80 -13.89
C SER A 828 -23.91 -6.89 -14.29
N PHE A 829 -25.14 -6.81 -13.79
CA PHE A 829 -26.23 -7.66 -14.25
C PHE A 829 -26.51 -7.49 -15.74
N GLU A 830 -26.36 -6.27 -16.27
CA GLU A 830 -26.48 -5.98 -17.70
C GLU A 830 -25.39 -6.68 -18.52
N ASP A 831 -24.13 -6.68 -18.09
CA ASP A 831 -23.04 -7.44 -18.75
C ASP A 831 -23.32 -8.95 -18.73
N ALA A 832 -23.88 -9.47 -17.63
CA ALA A 832 -24.27 -10.87 -17.54
C ALA A 832 -25.42 -11.24 -18.48
N MET A 833 -26.44 -10.40 -18.63
CA MET A 833 -27.58 -10.62 -19.53
C MET A 833 -27.24 -10.33 -20.99
N GLY A 834 -26.33 -9.39 -21.25
CA GLY A 834 -25.88 -9.00 -22.59
C GLY A 834 -26.71 -7.85 -23.17
N THR A 835 -26.22 -7.23 -24.25
CA THR A 835 -26.92 -6.10 -24.88
C THR A 835 -28.18 -6.56 -25.62
N LEU A 836 -29.22 -5.71 -25.61
CA LEU A 836 -30.54 -5.90 -26.26
C LEU A 836 -30.47 -6.35 -27.73
N GLU A 837 -29.36 -6.10 -28.42
CA GLU A 837 -29.17 -6.45 -29.83
C GLU A 837 -28.77 -7.92 -30.06
N THR A 838 -28.33 -8.64 -29.02
CA THR A 838 -27.95 -10.06 -29.12
C THR A 838 -29.14 -10.97 -28.83
N ARG A 839 -29.94 -11.27 -29.87
CA ARG A 839 -31.12 -12.18 -29.86
C ARG A 839 -30.77 -13.67 -29.58
N GLY A 840 -30.03 -13.98 -28.53
CA GLY A 840 -29.80 -15.35 -28.06
C GLY A 840 -30.47 -15.55 -26.69
N GLU A 841 -31.20 -16.64 -26.52
CA GLU A 841 -31.76 -17.02 -25.21
C GLU A 841 -30.61 -17.30 -24.23
N VAL A 842 -30.58 -16.58 -23.10
CA VAL A 842 -29.60 -16.74 -22.02
C VAL A 842 -30.20 -17.64 -20.95
N ILE A 843 -29.52 -18.73 -20.61
CA ILE A 843 -29.95 -19.59 -19.49
C ILE A 843 -29.27 -19.12 -18.22
N VAL A 844 -30.07 -18.91 -17.19
CA VAL A 844 -29.60 -18.54 -15.85
C VAL A 844 -29.59 -19.79 -14.98
N VAL A 845 -28.42 -20.15 -14.43
CA VAL A 845 -28.22 -21.33 -13.59
C VAL A 845 -27.62 -20.91 -12.26
N ASP A 846 -28.38 -21.09 -11.18
CA ASP A 846 -27.90 -20.84 -9.83
C ASP A 846 -26.99 -21.98 -9.34
N GLY A 847 -25.88 -21.57 -8.73
CA GLY A 847 -24.96 -22.41 -7.99
C GLY A 847 -24.89 -21.97 -6.52
N PHE A 848 -23.95 -22.56 -5.79
CA PHE A 848 -23.74 -22.16 -4.39
C PHE A 848 -22.98 -20.83 -4.36
N MET A 849 -23.63 -19.77 -3.84
CA MET A 849 -23.11 -18.39 -3.75
C MET A 849 -22.75 -17.72 -5.08
N HIS A 850 -23.28 -18.22 -6.21
CA HIS A 850 -23.05 -17.65 -7.54
C HIS A 850 -24.19 -18.00 -8.50
N THR A 851 -24.32 -17.22 -9.57
CA THR A 851 -25.23 -17.47 -10.68
C THR A 851 -24.46 -17.39 -12.00
N ARG A 852 -24.73 -18.33 -12.91
CA ARG A 852 -24.08 -18.41 -14.23
C ARG A 852 -25.09 -18.12 -15.33
N PHE A 853 -24.71 -17.28 -16.27
CA PHE A 853 -25.51 -16.84 -17.41
C PHE A 853 -24.87 -17.43 -18.65
N VAL A 854 -25.51 -18.46 -19.19
CA VAL A 854 -24.96 -19.31 -20.25
C VAL A 854 -25.58 -18.94 -21.59
N ARG A 855 -24.75 -18.48 -22.52
CA ARG A 855 -25.14 -18.26 -23.92
C ARG A 855 -24.77 -19.47 -24.77
N PRO A 856 -25.53 -19.78 -25.84
CA PRO A 856 -25.34 -20.99 -26.59
C PRO A 856 -24.07 -20.98 -27.44
N TYR A 857 -23.45 -22.15 -27.56
CA TYR A 857 -22.45 -22.45 -28.59
C TYR A 857 -23.15 -22.71 -29.92
N CYS A 858 -23.00 -21.80 -30.89
CA CYS A 858 -23.71 -21.90 -32.17
C CYS A 858 -22.84 -22.44 -33.32
N SER A 859 -21.53 -22.16 -33.33
CA SER A 859 -20.63 -22.59 -34.42
C SER A 859 -19.15 -22.51 -34.04
N PRO A 860 -18.23 -23.19 -34.75
CA PRO A 860 -16.78 -23.09 -34.51
C PRO A 860 -16.21 -21.66 -34.63
N LYS A 861 -16.93 -20.77 -35.33
CA LYS A 861 -16.52 -19.35 -35.49
C LYS A 861 -17.09 -18.44 -34.39
N LYS A 862 -18.11 -18.87 -33.64
CA LYS A 862 -18.79 -18.09 -32.62
C LYS A 862 -18.88 -18.90 -31.32
N LEU A 863 -17.96 -18.59 -30.41
CA LEU A 863 -17.88 -19.18 -29.08
C LEU A 863 -19.12 -18.79 -28.25
N ALA A 864 -19.55 -19.71 -27.40
CA ALA A 864 -20.40 -19.43 -26.25
C ALA A 864 -19.73 -18.44 -25.30
N ASP A 865 -20.55 -17.86 -24.43
CA ASP A 865 -20.11 -16.95 -23.39
C ASP A 865 -20.83 -17.31 -22.09
N ILE A 866 -20.06 -17.61 -21.04
CA ILE A 866 -20.58 -17.85 -19.69
C ILE A 866 -20.15 -16.69 -18.82
N LYS A 867 -21.14 -15.94 -18.33
CA LYS A 867 -20.93 -14.86 -17.36
C LYS A 867 -21.27 -15.34 -15.95
N ILE A 868 -20.42 -15.04 -14.99
CA ILE A 868 -20.60 -15.42 -13.58
C ILE A 868 -20.86 -14.17 -12.77
N ILE A 869 -21.91 -14.18 -11.95
CA ILE A 869 -22.11 -13.19 -10.89
C ILE A 869 -22.12 -13.89 -9.53
N MET A 870 -21.37 -13.35 -8.59
CA MET A 870 -21.33 -13.87 -7.22
C MET A 870 -22.43 -13.24 -6.36
N TRP A 871 -22.89 -13.95 -5.35
CA TRP A 871 -23.88 -13.41 -4.40
C TRP A 871 -23.19 -12.59 -3.31
N GLU A 872 -23.95 -11.72 -2.64
CA GLU A 872 -23.48 -11.00 -1.45
C GLU A 872 -22.97 -12.00 -0.39
N GLY A 873 -21.78 -11.76 0.16
CA GLY A 873 -21.13 -12.65 1.13
C GLY A 873 -20.28 -13.79 0.53
N ALA A 874 -20.10 -13.86 -0.79
CA ALA A 874 -19.27 -14.88 -1.41
C ALA A 874 -17.77 -14.73 -1.07
N GLU A 875 -17.22 -15.75 -0.41
CA GLU A 875 -15.77 -15.91 -0.15
C GLU A 875 -14.96 -16.42 -1.37
N PRO A 876 -13.61 -16.30 -1.39
CA PRO A 876 -12.76 -16.70 -2.51
C PRO A 876 -12.91 -18.15 -2.98
N GLN A 877 -13.23 -19.08 -2.09
CA GLN A 877 -13.49 -20.48 -2.45
C GLN A 877 -14.74 -20.61 -3.33
N HIS A 878 -15.78 -19.80 -3.08
CA HIS A 878 -16.99 -19.77 -3.91
C HIS A 878 -16.67 -19.25 -5.33
N VAL A 879 -15.76 -18.29 -5.43
CA VAL A 879 -15.30 -17.73 -6.71
C VAL A 879 -14.61 -18.81 -7.55
N ILE A 880 -13.72 -19.60 -6.94
CA ILE A 880 -13.06 -20.75 -7.58
C ILE A 880 -14.09 -21.80 -7.99
N LEU A 881 -15.02 -22.16 -7.09
CA LEU A 881 -16.10 -23.09 -7.37
C LEU A 881 -16.96 -22.65 -8.56
N ALA A 882 -17.27 -21.36 -8.65
CA ALA A 882 -18.07 -20.80 -9.73
C ALA A 882 -17.35 -20.94 -11.08
N TRP A 883 -16.03 -20.67 -11.10
CA TRP A 883 -15.20 -20.87 -12.30
C TRP A 883 -15.18 -22.33 -12.74
N PHE A 884 -14.91 -23.26 -11.82
CA PHE A 884 -14.91 -24.69 -12.11
C PHE A 884 -16.28 -25.17 -12.58
N SER A 885 -17.36 -24.71 -11.95
CA SER A 885 -18.73 -25.03 -12.38
C SER A 885 -19.01 -24.55 -13.81
N ALA A 886 -18.54 -23.35 -14.17
CA ALA A 886 -18.63 -22.84 -15.54
C ALA A 886 -17.81 -23.67 -16.54
N MET A 887 -16.61 -24.12 -16.15
CA MET A 887 -15.81 -25.02 -16.96
C MET A 887 -16.46 -26.39 -17.16
N GLN A 888 -17.15 -26.94 -16.15
CA GLN A 888 -17.91 -28.18 -16.31
C GLN A 888 -19.00 -28.05 -17.37
N THR A 889 -19.75 -26.95 -17.36
CA THR A 889 -20.75 -26.68 -18.41
C THR A 889 -20.10 -26.55 -19.77
N ALA A 890 -18.97 -25.83 -19.87
CA ALA A 890 -18.23 -25.69 -21.12
C ALA A 890 -17.70 -27.05 -21.63
N TYR A 891 -17.27 -27.94 -20.73
CA TYR A 891 -16.70 -29.24 -21.07
C TYR A 891 -17.66 -30.12 -21.89
N VAL A 892 -18.96 -29.98 -21.65
CA VAL A 892 -20.03 -30.76 -22.30
C VAL A 892 -20.79 -29.96 -23.38
N MET A 893 -20.33 -28.75 -23.72
CA MET A 893 -20.93 -27.95 -24.80
C MET A 893 -20.57 -28.52 -26.16
N GLU A 894 -21.59 -28.74 -26.98
CA GLU A 894 -21.47 -29.18 -28.38
C GLU A 894 -22.58 -28.57 -29.23
N LYS A 895 -22.56 -28.77 -30.55
CA LYS A 895 -23.67 -28.31 -31.42
C LYS A 895 -25.02 -28.94 -31.05
N SER A 896 -25.02 -30.19 -30.59
CA SER A 896 -26.21 -30.93 -30.14
C SER A 896 -26.65 -30.53 -28.72
N VAL A 897 -25.72 -30.04 -27.90
CA VAL A 897 -25.95 -29.59 -26.52
C VAL A 897 -25.38 -28.17 -26.35
N PRO A 898 -25.99 -27.15 -27.02
CA PRO A 898 -25.36 -25.84 -27.18
C PRO A 898 -25.21 -25.06 -25.87
N TYR A 899 -25.90 -25.46 -24.82
CA TYR A 899 -25.86 -24.85 -23.49
C TYR A 899 -25.13 -25.70 -22.45
N GLY A 900 -24.52 -26.81 -22.87
CA GLY A 900 -23.97 -27.81 -21.96
C GLY A 900 -25.05 -28.36 -21.02
N ASP A 901 -24.72 -28.54 -19.74
CA ASP A 901 -25.62 -29.08 -18.72
C ASP A 901 -26.61 -28.06 -18.13
N ALA A 902 -26.68 -26.83 -18.67
CA ALA A 902 -27.49 -25.75 -18.12
C ALA A 902 -29.02 -25.97 -18.23
N ARG A 903 -29.48 -26.66 -19.29
CA ARG A 903 -30.86 -27.14 -19.43
C ARG A 903 -30.93 -28.55 -18.86
N LYS A 904 -31.36 -28.67 -17.60
CA LYS A 904 -31.50 -29.96 -16.90
C LYS A 904 -32.32 -31.03 -17.65
N GLU A 905 -33.06 -30.69 -18.71
CA GLU A 905 -33.81 -31.65 -19.55
C GLU A 905 -32.90 -32.60 -20.36
N ASP A 906 -31.67 -32.22 -20.69
CA ASP A 906 -30.75 -33.10 -21.43
C ASP A 906 -30.18 -34.26 -20.59
N PHE A 907 -30.46 -34.29 -19.27
CA PHE A 907 -30.08 -35.36 -18.34
C PHE A 907 -31.01 -36.58 -18.38
N TYR A 908 -32.26 -36.44 -18.84
CA TYR A 908 -33.24 -37.52 -18.81
C TYR A 908 -33.36 -38.20 -20.18
N ARG A 909 -32.55 -39.24 -20.39
CA ARG A 909 -32.89 -40.28 -21.36
C ARG A 909 -33.87 -41.25 -20.71
N SER A 910 -34.94 -41.59 -21.43
CA SER A 910 -35.71 -42.81 -21.17
C SER A 910 -34.75 -44.00 -21.11
N LYS A 911 -34.96 -44.92 -20.17
CA LYS A 911 -34.10 -46.10 -19.91
C LYS A 911 -33.87 -47.01 -21.12
N ASP A 912 -34.53 -46.79 -22.25
CA ASP A 912 -34.55 -47.70 -23.41
C ASP A 912 -33.65 -47.30 -24.58
N ASP A 913 -32.92 -46.19 -24.49
CA ASP A 913 -32.27 -45.63 -25.67
C ASP A 913 -30.74 -45.90 -25.68
N LYS A 914 -30.35 -46.92 -26.47
CA LYS A 914 -28.99 -47.47 -26.62
C LYS A 914 -28.13 -46.66 -27.62
N GLY A 915 -28.08 -45.34 -27.47
CA GLY A 915 -27.16 -44.50 -28.26
C GLY A 915 -25.71 -44.55 -27.74
N PRO A 916 -24.75 -43.99 -28.49
CA PRO A 916 -23.35 -43.93 -28.06
C PRO A 916 -23.21 -43.21 -26.70
N GLU A 917 -22.27 -43.66 -25.86
CA GLU A 917 -21.91 -42.99 -24.59
C GLU A 917 -21.73 -41.50 -24.85
N ARG A 918 -22.47 -40.64 -24.13
CA ARG A 918 -22.28 -39.20 -24.24
C ARG A 918 -21.01 -38.83 -23.48
N LEU A 919 -20.33 -37.79 -23.92
CA LEU A 919 -19.19 -37.17 -23.23
C LEU A 919 -19.46 -36.90 -21.72
N ILE A 920 -20.73 -36.62 -21.38
CA ILE A 920 -21.22 -36.42 -20.01
C ILE A 920 -20.96 -37.64 -19.10
N ASP A 921 -21.00 -38.85 -19.65
CA ASP A 921 -20.78 -40.10 -18.90
C ASP A 921 -19.28 -40.35 -18.61
N GLN A 922 -18.38 -39.52 -19.17
CA GLN A 922 -16.92 -39.63 -19.03
C GLN A 922 -16.30 -38.59 -18.08
N LEU A 923 -17.12 -37.79 -17.38
CA LEU A 923 -16.64 -36.79 -16.42
C LEU A 923 -15.97 -37.46 -15.21
N HIS A 924 -14.65 -37.38 -15.12
CA HIS A 924 -13.91 -37.76 -13.91
C HIS A 924 -13.95 -36.61 -12.90
N GLY A 925 -14.82 -36.72 -11.91
CA GLY A 925 -14.89 -35.78 -10.78
C GLY A 925 -15.55 -34.43 -11.12
N GLY A 926 -16.23 -33.85 -10.13
CA GLY A 926 -16.96 -32.59 -10.28
C GLY A 926 -16.25 -31.37 -9.67
N ALA A 927 -16.73 -30.16 -9.96
CA ALA A 927 -16.25 -28.95 -9.28
C ALA A 927 -16.46 -28.98 -7.76
N ARG A 928 -17.41 -29.81 -7.30
CA ARG A 928 -17.74 -30.07 -5.88
C ARG A 928 -17.08 -31.33 -5.32
N ASP A 929 -16.19 -31.97 -6.07
CA ASP A 929 -15.50 -33.18 -5.62
C ASP A 929 -14.55 -32.84 -4.47
N GLU A 930 -14.78 -33.42 -3.30
CA GLU A 930 -13.96 -33.17 -2.10
C GLU A 930 -12.48 -33.49 -2.34
N LEU A 931 -12.20 -34.51 -3.16
CA LEU A 931 -10.83 -34.92 -3.46
C LEU A 931 -10.05 -33.84 -4.24
N LEU A 932 -10.73 -33.05 -5.08
CA LEU A 932 -10.13 -31.91 -5.78
C LEU A 932 -9.64 -30.87 -4.77
N TRP A 933 -10.54 -30.44 -3.88
CA TRP A 933 -10.27 -29.41 -2.88
C TRP A 933 -9.20 -29.86 -1.87
N GLU A 934 -9.28 -31.11 -1.37
CA GLU A 934 -8.29 -31.68 -0.46
C GLU A 934 -6.90 -31.75 -1.11
N LYS A 935 -6.81 -32.18 -2.37
CA LYS A 935 -5.54 -32.23 -3.11
C LYS A 935 -4.99 -30.84 -3.41
N MET A 936 -5.85 -29.86 -3.71
CA MET A 936 -5.43 -28.48 -3.92
C MET A 936 -4.79 -27.90 -2.65
N GLU A 937 -5.41 -28.10 -1.49
CA GLU A 937 -4.86 -27.70 -0.19
C GLU A 937 -3.55 -28.44 0.12
N ARG A 938 -3.52 -29.76 -0.12
CA ARG A 938 -2.32 -30.60 0.09
C ARG A 938 -1.14 -30.14 -0.76
N TYR A 939 -1.39 -29.69 -1.99
CA TYR A 939 -0.36 -29.10 -2.87
C TYR A 939 -0.10 -27.60 -2.62
N SER A 940 -0.64 -27.06 -1.54
CA SER A 940 -0.43 -25.67 -1.10
C SER A 940 -0.92 -24.61 -2.08
N TRP A 941 -2.00 -24.88 -2.81
CA TRP A 941 -2.72 -23.83 -3.54
C TRP A 941 -3.40 -22.88 -2.55
N ASP A 942 -3.32 -21.57 -2.80
CA ASP A 942 -3.97 -20.57 -1.95
C ASP A 942 -5.42 -20.37 -2.39
N LEU A 943 -6.32 -21.07 -1.68
CA LEU A 943 -7.76 -21.02 -1.92
C LEU A 943 -8.44 -19.82 -1.23
N LYS A 944 -7.70 -19.05 -0.44
CA LYS A 944 -8.19 -17.88 0.30
C LYS A 944 -7.83 -16.57 -0.38
N ALA A 945 -6.97 -16.60 -1.41
CA ALA A 945 -6.66 -15.45 -2.23
C ALA A 945 -7.83 -15.08 -3.16
N GLY A 946 -8.34 -13.84 -3.06
CA GLY A 946 -9.38 -13.29 -3.95
C GLY A 946 -8.88 -12.88 -5.34
N SER A 947 -7.84 -13.53 -5.88
CA SER A 947 -7.15 -13.09 -7.09
C SER A 947 -7.87 -13.43 -8.41
N LEU A 948 -8.81 -14.37 -8.40
CA LEU A 948 -9.37 -14.95 -9.62
C LEU A 948 -10.27 -14.00 -10.43
N GLU A 949 -10.91 -13.03 -9.76
CA GLU A 949 -11.87 -12.10 -10.39
C GLU A 949 -11.18 -10.98 -11.16
N GLY A 950 -10.02 -10.53 -10.66
CA GLY A 950 -9.13 -9.58 -11.33
C GLY A 950 -9.71 -8.17 -11.55
N GLY A 951 -10.78 -7.77 -10.86
CA GLY A 951 -11.39 -6.43 -10.97
C GLY A 951 -12.69 -6.27 -10.17
N ASP A 952 -13.38 -5.13 -10.34
CA ASP A 952 -14.71 -4.86 -9.75
C ASP A 952 -15.78 -5.75 -10.39
N SER A 953 -15.86 -7.00 -9.93
CA SER A 953 -16.93 -7.95 -10.27
C SER A 953 -18.20 -7.62 -9.48
N ALA A 954 -19.35 -7.63 -10.15
CA ALA A 954 -20.63 -7.38 -9.49
C ALA A 954 -20.94 -8.44 -8.42
N ARG A 955 -21.67 -8.00 -7.39
CA ARG A 955 -22.34 -8.87 -6.42
C ARG A 955 -23.84 -8.64 -6.52
N ILE A 956 -24.63 -9.71 -6.45
CA ILE A 956 -26.10 -9.62 -6.43
C ILE A 956 -26.60 -9.92 -5.02
N SER A 957 -27.49 -9.05 -4.55
CA SER A 957 -28.37 -9.26 -3.41
C SER A 957 -29.79 -9.13 -3.92
N THR A 958 -30.62 -10.16 -3.75
CA THR A 958 -32.00 -10.16 -4.26
C THR A 958 -32.98 -9.82 -3.15
N THR A 959 -33.70 -8.70 -3.28
CA THR A 959 -34.87 -8.39 -2.45
C THR A 959 -36.12 -8.43 -3.32
N CYS A 960 -37.10 -9.26 -2.95
CA CYS A 960 -38.35 -9.38 -3.71
C CYS A 960 -39.31 -8.28 -3.25
N SER A 961 -39.40 -7.19 -4.00
CA SER A 961 -40.49 -6.21 -3.88
C SER A 961 -41.57 -6.53 -4.92
N ARG A 962 -42.83 -6.67 -4.49
CA ARG A 962 -43.96 -6.73 -5.42
C ARG A 962 -44.09 -5.36 -6.09
N VAL A 963 -43.51 -5.20 -7.27
CA VAL A 963 -43.81 -4.09 -8.16
C VAL A 963 -45.00 -4.51 -9.01
N SER A 964 -46.15 -3.89 -8.79
CA SER A 964 -47.26 -3.95 -9.74
C SER A 964 -46.78 -3.24 -11.00
N VAL A 965 -46.54 -4.01 -12.06
CA VAL A 965 -46.23 -3.47 -13.38
C VAL A 965 -47.57 -3.04 -13.99
N ASP A 966 -48.02 -1.84 -13.63
CA ASP A 966 -49.08 -1.15 -14.39
C ASP A 966 -48.42 -0.42 -15.56
N HIS A 967 -48.54 -1.08 -16.73
CA HIS A 967 -48.29 -0.66 -18.12
C HIS A 967 -46.94 -0.07 -18.52
#